data_AF-A0A7D8ZAN4-F1
#
_entry.id   AF-A0A7D8ZAN4-F1
#
_cell.length_a   1.000
_cell.length_b   1.000
_cell.length_c   1.000
_cell.angle_alpha   90.00
_cell.angle_beta   90.00
_cell.angle_gamma   90.00
#
_symmetry.space_group_name_H-M   'P 1'
#
loop_
_entity.id
_entity.type
_entity.pdbx_description
1 polymer ?
#
loop_
_entity_poly.entity_id
_entity_poly.type
_entity_poly.pdbx_seq_one_letter_code
_entity_poly.pdbx_strand_id
1 'polypeptide(L)'
;MLAALSPFATLTPSQIPVGRGLPALTSHAISVSLPLWADNIAYEEGELVGKMETGYPRFFIHLSIQKLAANCLAKFGQAGEDAMLFPTPRIAAEARDFLAAQNPPIASRIVERVICPGANSLKSARTGGVDCIELQILFFAKESFPFAKAFWQHTGDGISSRVADRALAFLGELPAGPGAPNPAPAPAPQRGGYSRNRHYARKCVPGAAPAAKEPVQADSPAEDDGGDVSTYVEERYGRNLPLFNAPLAKTALKRRIAGGVLPQDKEFGVSSDAEVKRGVTDDDVYLYPGGMSAIWHAHHLARLARQRSGVKEGKSVCFGFPYTDTLKILNKWGPGCTFYGNGDAADLDAFEAALDAQDKSEPILAVFSEFPSNPLLRCADLKRLRKLADKHGFLIVIDETIGNFINVDVVPYADIIVSSLTKIFSGDSNVMGGSLILNPAQRSYEALKAVQKEVYEDAYYAEDAVYMERNSRDYRSRIKRVNDNAYDVTEYLYSRSLADTNSPAEGKVIKRIYYPRYETPDLYAACQNTPPLGKGGFGGLFSVTFTSLAASKAFYDTLKCAKGPSLGTSFTLASPYTILAHYGELDWAAEFGVESGLVRISVGQEDSATLKEWFELSVAAAEAAGRDEAAKANGQA
;
A
#
# COMPACT_ATOMS: atom_id res chain seq x y z
N MET A 1 9.57 18.70 31.02
CA MET A 1 9.35 17.75 32.13
C MET A 1 7.88 17.36 32.13
N LEU A 2 7.56 16.30 31.40
CA LEU A 2 6.44 15.36 31.57
C LEU A 2 6.52 14.39 30.38
N ALA A 3 7.51 13.51 30.47
CA ALA A 3 7.50 12.26 29.72
C ALA A 3 6.37 11.41 30.32
N ALA A 4 5.18 11.49 29.72
CA ALA A 4 4.15 10.50 29.97
C ALA A 4 4.55 9.24 29.18
N LEU A 5 5.37 8.41 29.84
CA LEU A 5 5.54 7.01 29.45
C LEU A 5 4.13 6.40 29.37
N SER A 6 3.74 6.01 28.16
CA SER A 6 2.52 5.25 27.91
C SER A 6 2.56 3.98 28.77
N PRO A 7 1.48 3.60 29.47
CA PRO A 7 1.46 2.39 30.30
C PRO A 7 1.49 1.08 29.50
N PHE A 8 1.65 1.13 28.17
CA PHE A 8 1.91 -0.02 27.32
C PHE A 8 3.42 -0.31 27.25
N ALA A 9 3.94 -0.92 28.31
CA ALA A 9 5.18 -1.69 28.23
C ALA A 9 4.91 -2.96 27.40
N THR A 10 4.85 -2.83 26.08
CA THR A 10 4.36 -3.88 25.19
C THR A 10 5.37 -4.14 24.07
N LEU A 11 6.10 -5.27 24.17
CA LEU A 11 6.94 -5.95 23.16
C LEU A 11 7.83 -5.05 22.30
N THR A 12 9.14 -5.33 22.25
CA THR A 12 9.98 -4.69 21.21
C THR A 12 9.38 -5.01 19.82
N PRO A 13 9.42 -4.12 18.82
CA PRO A 13 8.77 -4.35 17.53
C PRO A 13 9.07 -5.71 16.86
N SER A 14 10.25 -6.29 17.09
CA SER A 14 10.64 -7.63 16.62
C SER A 14 10.04 -8.82 17.37
N GLN A 15 9.37 -8.59 18.51
CA GLN A 15 8.77 -9.61 19.37
C GLN A 15 7.26 -9.74 19.16
N ILE A 16 6.68 -9.00 18.23
CA ILE A 16 5.25 -9.07 17.93
C ILE A 16 4.97 -10.44 17.29
N PRO A 17 4.14 -11.31 17.89
CA PRO A 17 3.88 -12.65 17.37
C PRO A 17 3.31 -12.63 15.95
N VAL A 18 3.61 -13.68 15.18
CA VAL A 18 3.07 -13.87 13.82
C VAL A 18 1.55 -13.74 13.81
N GLY A 19 1.01 -13.00 12.83
CA GLY A 19 -0.43 -12.81 12.67
C GLY A 19 -1.05 -11.67 13.48
N ARG A 20 -0.33 -11.06 14.42
CA ARG A 20 -0.78 -9.87 15.18
C ARG A 20 -0.64 -8.57 14.37
N GLY A 21 -1.47 -7.59 14.65
CA GLY A 21 -1.43 -6.27 13.99
C GLY A 21 -0.12 -5.50 14.22
N LEU A 22 0.22 -4.63 13.27
CA LEU A 22 1.36 -3.69 13.36
C LEU A 22 0.90 -2.22 13.25
N PRO A 23 1.08 -1.40 14.31
CA PRO A 23 1.62 -1.75 15.63
C PRO A 23 0.73 -2.75 16.40
N ALA A 24 1.32 -3.42 17.38
CA ALA A 24 0.57 -4.34 18.25
C ALA A 24 -0.59 -3.62 18.95
N LEU A 25 -1.69 -4.35 19.20
CA LEU A 25 -2.87 -3.85 19.92
C LEU A 25 -3.49 -2.57 19.33
N THR A 26 -3.26 -2.32 18.04
CA THR A 26 -3.84 -1.17 17.34
C THR A 26 -5.10 -1.62 16.60
N SER A 27 -6.25 -1.07 16.99
CA SER A 27 -7.49 -1.27 16.24
C SER A 27 -7.34 -0.82 14.80
N HIS A 28 -7.90 -1.60 13.87
CA HIS A 28 -7.80 -1.33 12.43
C HIS A 28 -6.35 -1.27 11.90
N ALA A 29 -5.39 -1.93 12.56
CA ALA A 29 -4.03 -2.06 12.05
C ALA A 29 -4.05 -2.59 10.61
N ILE A 30 -3.36 -1.89 9.72
CA ILE A 30 -3.35 -2.19 8.26
C ILE A 30 -2.17 -3.07 7.85
N SER A 31 -1.41 -3.58 8.83
CA SER A 31 -0.27 -4.46 8.62
C SER A 31 -0.26 -5.54 9.71
N VAL A 32 0.52 -6.58 9.48
CA VAL A 32 0.56 -7.80 10.27
C VAL A 32 1.99 -8.29 10.45
N SER A 33 2.29 -8.82 11.62
CA SER A 33 3.62 -9.32 11.95
C SER A 33 3.93 -10.63 11.22
N LEU A 34 5.04 -10.64 10.48
CA LEU A 34 5.66 -11.78 9.81
C LEU A 34 7.16 -11.80 10.18
N PRO A 35 7.50 -12.16 11.43
CA PRO A 35 8.80 -11.85 12.02
C PRO A 35 9.98 -12.64 11.44
N LEU A 36 9.73 -13.80 10.85
CA LEU A 36 10.75 -14.65 10.23
C LEU A 36 10.54 -14.75 8.71
N TRP A 37 11.62 -15.03 7.98
CA TRP A 37 11.55 -15.30 6.55
C TRP A 37 10.60 -16.46 6.26
N ALA A 38 10.63 -17.49 7.10
CA ALA A 38 9.72 -18.63 7.01
C ALA A 38 8.25 -18.24 7.18
N ASP A 39 7.94 -17.25 8.03
CA ASP A 39 6.57 -16.76 8.19
C ASP A 39 6.04 -16.09 6.92
N ASN A 40 6.91 -15.42 6.15
CA ASN A 40 6.53 -14.81 4.87
C ASN A 40 6.23 -15.88 3.80
N ILE A 41 7.01 -16.97 3.78
CA ILE A 41 6.72 -18.12 2.90
C ILE A 41 5.40 -18.78 3.31
N ALA A 42 5.23 -19.08 4.61
CA ALA A 42 4.01 -19.68 5.15
C ALA A 42 2.77 -18.80 4.90
N TYR A 43 2.92 -17.47 4.91
CA TYR A 43 1.86 -16.53 4.53
C TYR A 43 1.43 -16.74 3.07
N GLU A 44 2.38 -16.77 2.13
CA GLU A 44 2.12 -16.92 0.69
C GLU A 44 1.62 -18.32 0.29
N GLU A 45 1.99 -19.33 1.08
CA GLU A 45 1.52 -20.71 0.95
C GLU A 45 0.15 -20.94 1.62
N GLY A 46 -0.36 -19.94 2.36
CA GLY A 46 -1.68 -19.98 3.01
C GLY A 46 -1.71 -20.77 4.32
N GLU A 47 -0.55 -21.09 4.89
CA GLU A 47 -0.43 -21.87 6.13
C GLU A 47 -0.74 -21.05 7.39
N LEU A 48 -0.76 -19.71 7.27
CA LEU A 48 -0.99 -18.81 8.39
C LEU A 48 -2.45 -18.36 8.58
N VAL A 49 -3.38 -18.73 7.70
CA VAL A 49 -4.77 -18.18 7.69
C VAL A 49 -5.45 -18.22 9.06
N GLY A 50 -5.28 -19.30 9.84
CA GLY A 50 -5.88 -19.44 11.18
C GLY A 50 -5.20 -18.66 12.30
N LYS A 51 -4.03 -18.06 12.05
CA LYS A 51 -3.25 -17.26 13.03
C LYS A 51 -3.37 -15.76 12.79
N MET A 52 -3.95 -15.34 11.66
CA MET A 52 -4.05 -13.93 11.28
C MET A 52 -5.20 -13.24 12.00
N GLU A 53 -4.90 -12.24 12.81
CA GLU A 53 -5.91 -11.36 13.42
C GLU A 53 -6.28 -10.20 12.49
N THR A 54 -5.32 -9.80 11.66
CA THR A 54 -5.48 -8.76 10.66
C THR A 54 -4.51 -9.01 9.50
N GLY A 55 -4.57 -8.17 8.48
CA GLY A 55 -3.62 -8.12 7.38
C GLY A 55 -3.77 -6.83 6.61
N TYR A 56 -3.07 -6.71 5.49
CA TYR A 56 -3.25 -5.53 4.64
C TYR A 56 -4.66 -5.54 4.01
N PRO A 57 -5.51 -4.51 4.21
CA PRO A 57 -6.96 -4.62 3.97
C PRO A 57 -7.43 -4.99 2.55
N ARG A 58 -6.57 -4.85 1.54
CA ARG A 58 -6.85 -5.28 0.16
C ARG A 58 -6.58 -6.75 -0.10
N PHE A 59 -5.66 -7.36 0.67
CA PHE A 59 -5.30 -8.78 0.54
C PHE A 59 -6.00 -9.65 1.59
N PHE A 60 -6.24 -9.08 2.77
CA PHE A 60 -6.97 -9.67 3.89
C PHE A 60 -8.21 -8.81 4.19
N ILE A 61 -9.40 -9.33 3.92
CA ILE A 61 -10.65 -8.64 4.26
C ILE A 61 -10.80 -8.69 5.79
N HIS A 62 -10.91 -7.54 6.44
CA HIS A 62 -10.95 -7.45 7.91
C HIS A 62 -12.08 -8.31 8.50
N LEU A 63 -11.84 -8.91 9.67
CA LEU A 63 -12.79 -9.85 10.29
C LEU A 63 -14.17 -9.20 10.54
N SER A 64 -14.22 -7.93 10.92
CA SER A 64 -15.49 -7.20 11.05
C SER A 64 -16.26 -7.04 9.73
N ILE A 65 -15.56 -6.85 8.61
CA ILE A 65 -16.17 -6.80 7.28
C ILE A 65 -16.74 -8.17 6.94
N GLN A 66 -16.00 -9.26 7.23
CA GLN A 66 -16.47 -10.62 7.02
C GLN A 66 -17.70 -10.94 7.89
N LYS A 67 -17.70 -10.54 9.17
CA LYS A 67 -18.84 -10.68 10.08
C LYS A 67 -20.07 -9.93 9.57
N LEU A 68 -19.90 -8.67 9.14
CA LEU A 68 -21.00 -7.89 8.57
C LEU A 68 -21.53 -8.50 7.27
N ALA A 69 -20.64 -9.02 6.41
CA ALA A 69 -21.02 -9.70 5.18
C ALA A 69 -21.82 -10.99 5.47
N ALA A 70 -21.40 -11.77 6.48
CA ALA A 70 -22.14 -12.94 6.94
C ALA A 70 -23.54 -12.57 7.46
N ASN A 71 -23.68 -11.49 8.24
CA ASN A 71 -24.98 -10.99 8.69
C ASN A 71 -25.88 -10.55 7.53
N CYS A 72 -25.29 -9.97 6.48
CA CYS A 72 -26.01 -9.60 5.26
C CYS A 72 -26.44 -10.83 4.46
N LEU A 73 -25.57 -11.83 4.33
CA LEU A 73 -25.86 -13.10 3.67
C LEU A 73 -26.96 -13.89 4.39
N ALA A 74 -26.92 -13.95 5.73
CA ALA A 74 -27.95 -14.61 6.52
C ALA A 74 -29.34 -13.96 6.36
N LYS A 75 -29.38 -12.64 6.12
CA LYS A 75 -30.63 -11.88 6.05
C LYS A 75 -31.20 -11.73 4.63
N PHE A 76 -30.34 -11.59 3.62
CA PHE A 76 -30.76 -11.28 2.24
C PHE A 76 -30.17 -12.21 1.18
N GLY A 77 -29.30 -13.13 1.57
CA GLY A 77 -28.67 -14.10 0.68
C GLY A 77 -29.59 -15.23 0.26
N GLN A 78 -29.24 -15.88 -0.84
CA GLN A 78 -29.83 -17.13 -1.33
C GLN A 78 -28.84 -18.29 -1.13
N ALA A 79 -29.33 -19.52 -1.20
CA ALA A 79 -28.49 -20.70 -1.08
C ALA A 79 -27.41 -20.72 -2.18
N GLY A 80 -26.15 -20.90 -1.78
CA GLY A 80 -25.00 -20.93 -2.71
C GLY A 80 -24.42 -19.56 -3.07
N GLU A 81 -24.95 -18.47 -2.50
CA GLU A 81 -24.37 -17.13 -2.68
C GLU A 81 -23.28 -16.83 -1.64
N ASP A 82 -22.44 -15.86 -1.99
CA ASP A 82 -21.55 -15.13 -1.10
C ASP A 82 -21.75 -13.62 -1.34
N ALA A 83 -21.18 -12.78 -0.48
CA ALA A 83 -21.42 -11.34 -0.46
C ALA A 83 -20.14 -10.50 -0.40
N MET A 84 -20.15 -9.36 -1.10
CA MET A 84 -19.14 -8.31 -0.98
C MET A 84 -19.80 -6.96 -0.72
N LEU A 85 -19.17 -6.15 0.13
CA LEU A 85 -19.78 -4.94 0.68
C LEU A 85 -19.13 -3.68 0.11
N PHE A 86 -19.93 -2.79 -0.44
CA PHE A 86 -19.46 -1.54 -1.05
C PHE A 86 -20.15 -0.33 -0.43
N PRO A 87 -19.46 0.83 -0.36
CA PRO A 87 -19.98 2.01 0.32
C PRO A 87 -21.05 2.75 -0.50
N THR A 88 -21.04 2.66 -1.84
CA THR A 88 -21.92 3.47 -2.69
C THR A 88 -22.55 2.66 -3.84
N PRO A 89 -23.75 3.05 -4.33
CA PRO A 89 -24.39 2.38 -5.46
C PRO A 89 -23.52 2.32 -6.71
N ARG A 90 -22.73 3.38 -6.97
CA ARG A 90 -21.85 3.47 -8.14
C ARG A 90 -20.75 2.40 -8.09
N ILE A 91 -20.04 2.30 -6.98
CA ILE A 91 -18.97 1.30 -6.80
C ILE A 91 -19.55 -0.12 -6.89
N ALA A 92 -20.72 -0.37 -6.30
CA ALA A 92 -21.37 -1.68 -6.39
C ALA A 92 -21.76 -2.03 -7.84
N ALA A 93 -22.22 -1.05 -8.62
CA ALA A 93 -22.51 -1.23 -10.05
C ALA A 93 -21.24 -1.53 -10.86
N GLU A 94 -20.13 -0.85 -10.58
CA GLU A 94 -18.84 -1.13 -11.22
C GLU A 94 -18.33 -2.54 -10.90
N ALA A 95 -18.50 -2.99 -9.65
CA ALA A 95 -18.18 -4.35 -9.24
C ALA A 95 -19.05 -5.40 -9.95
N ARG A 96 -20.36 -5.14 -10.07
CA ARG A 96 -21.30 -5.97 -10.84
C ARG A 96 -20.90 -6.05 -12.31
N ASP A 97 -20.59 -4.91 -12.93
CA ASP A 97 -20.23 -4.83 -14.34
C ASP A 97 -18.88 -5.52 -14.60
N PHE A 98 -17.94 -5.43 -13.66
CA PHE A 98 -16.70 -6.20 -13.68
C PHE A 98 -16.95 -7.72 -13.66
N LEU A 99 -17.88 -8.20 -12.83
CA LEU A 99 -18.27 -9.62 -12.81
C LEU A 99 -18.96 -10.04 -14.11
N ALA A 100 -19.85 -9.20 -14.64
CA ALA A 100 -20.54 -9.44 -15.90
C ALA A 100 -19.58 -9.50 -17.11
N ALA A 101 -18.44 -8.80 -17.04
CA ALA A 101 -17.42 -8.80 -18.09
C ALA A 101 -16.47 -10.02 -18.05
N GLN A 102 -16.58 -10.91 -17.06
CA GLN A 102 -15.79 -12.14 -17.03
C GLN A 102 -16.21 -13.11 -18.14
N ASN A 103 -15.39 -14.11 -18.42
CA ASN A 103 -15.70 -15.15 -19.40
C ASN A 103 -15.60 -16.55 -18.77
N PRO A 104 -16.73 -17.25 -18.55
CA PRO A 104 -18.10 -16.81 -18.83
C PRO A 104 -18.56 -15.65 -17.92
N PRO A 105 -19.57 -14.86 -18.34
CA PRO A 105 -20.14 -13.78 -17.52
C PRO A 105 -20.64 -14.29 -16.17
N ILE A 106 -20.31 -13.57 -15.09
CA ILE A 106 -20.73 -13.92 -13.73
C ILE A 106 -21.96 -13.10 -13.35
N ALA A 107 -23.08 -13.79 -13.13
CA ALA A 107 -24.30 -13.16 -12.64
C ALA A 107 -24.12 -12.67 -11.20
N SER A 108 -24.61 -11.46 -10.93
CA SER A 108 -24.60 -10.86 -9.60
C SER A 108 -25.80 -9.92 -9.42
N ARG A 109 -26.18 -9.66 -8.18
CA ARG A 109 -27.29 -8.77 -7.82
C ARG A 109 -26.90 -7.88 -6.65
N ILE A 110 -27.43 -6.66 -6.63
CA ILE A 110 -27.14 -5.69 -5.57
C ILE A 110 -28.38 -5.54 -4.68
N VAL A 111 -28.17 -5.56 -3.37
CA VAL A 111 -29.18 -5.16 -2.38
C VAL A 111 -28.67 -3.94 -1.65
N GLU A 112 -29.47 -2.88 -1.67
CA GLU A 112 -29.23 -1.68 -0.90
C GLU A 112 -29.76 -1.85 0.53
N ARG A 113 -28.95 -1.43 1.51
CA ARG A 113 -29.34 -1.43 2.92
C ARG A 113 -28.87 -0.16 3.60
N VAL A 114 -29.79 0.49 4.30
CA VAL A 114 -29.48 1.54 5.26
C VAL A 114 -29.51 0.95 6.67
N ILE A 115 -28.42 1.13 7.42
CA ILE A 115 -28.30 0.68 8.81
C ILE A 115 -28.27 1.93 9.68
N CYS A 116 -29.25 2.10 10.55
CA CYS A 116 -29.35 3.23 11.48
C CYS A 116 -29.40 2.70 12.93
N PRO A 117 -29.01 3.49 13.94
CA PRO A 117 -29.08 3.10 15.33
C PRO A 117 -30.54 2.94 15.77
N GLY A 118 -30.79 1.91 16.58
CA GLY A 118 -32.09 1.58 17.16
C GLY A 118 -31.98 1.24 18.64
N ALA A 119 -33.08 0.70 19.20
CA ALA A 119 -33.17 0.35 20.62
C ALA A 119 -32.07 -0.63 21.06
N ASN A 120 -31.70 -1.56 20.18
CA ASN A 120 -30.71 -2.62 20.44
C ASN A 120 -29.27 -2.22 20.13
N SER A 121 -29.01 -1.02 19.60
CA SER A 121 -27.64 -0.60 19.27
C SER A 121 -26.78 -0.45 20.52
N LEU A 122 -25.48 -0.71 20.36
CA LEU A 122 -24.50 -0.45 21.41
C LEU A 122 -24.49 1.03 21.81
N LYS A 123 -24.09 1.35 23.05
CA LYS A 123 -24.05 2.75 23.51
C LYS A 123 -23.13 3.61 22.63
N SER A 124 -22.00 3.06 22.22
CA SER A 124 -21.04 3.66 21.29
C SER A 124 -21.63 4.06 19.93
N ALA A 125 -22.74 3.41 19.51
CA ALA A 125 -23.46 3.78 18.29
C ALA A 125 -24.10 5.18 18.37
N ARG A 126 -24.44 5.67 19.56
CA ARG A 126 -25.30 6.85 19.71
C ARG A 126 -24.55 8.18 19.84
N THR A 127 -23.22 8.16 19.88
CA THR A 127 -22.39 9.33 20.22
C THR A 127 -21.52 9.86 19.08
N GLY A 128 -21.64 9.31 17.86
CA GLY A 128 -20.63 9.47 16.80
C GLY A 128 -20.99 10.32 15.58
N GLY A 129 -22.04 11.15 15.57
CA GLY A 129 -22.31 12.11 14.48
C GLY A 129 -22.56 11.54 13.05
N VAL A 130 -22.45 10.23 12.84
CA VAL A 130 -22.93 9.48 11.67
C VAL A 130 -24.23 8.81 12.10
N ASP A 131 -25.33 9.20 11.46
CA ASP A 131 -26.68 8.75 11.84
C ASP A 131 -27.08 7.45 11.16
N CYS A 132 -26.59 7.17 9.95
CA CYS A 132 -26.85 5.93 9.24
C CYS A 132 -25.64 5.53 8.38
N ILE A 133 -25.51 4.24 8.11
CA ILE A 133 -24.56 3.66 7.16
C ILE A 133 -25.36 3.16 5.96
N GLU A 134 -25.14 3.77 4.81
CA GLU A 134 -25.56 3.22 3.52
C GLU A 134 -24.58 2.11 3.12
N LEU A 135 -25.13 0.96 2.74
CA LEU A 135 -24.37 -0.23 2.42
C LEU A 135 -24.95 -0.89 1.19
N GLN A 136 -24.10 -1.15 0.20
CA GLN A 136 -24.45 -1.91 -0.98
C GLN A 136 -23.89 -3.31 -0.86
N ILE A 137 -24.76 -4.30 -0.98
CA ILE A 137 -24.44 -5.71 -0.82
C ILE A 137 -24.48 -6.38 -2.19
N LEU A 138 -23.32 -6.70 -2.74
CA LEU A 138 -23.21 -7.44 -4.00
C LEU A 138 -23.21 -8.94 -3.71
N PHE A 139 -24.27 -9.62 -4.12
CA PHE A 139 -24.39 -11.07 -4.07
C PHE A 139 -23.98 -11.71 -5.40
N PHE A 140 -23.27 -12.83 -5.31
CA PHE A 140 -22.81 -13.64 -6.44
C PHE A 140 -22.67 -15.11 -6.00
N ALA A 141 -22.57 -16.02 -6.96
CA ALA A 141 -22.31 -17.43 -6.65
C ALA A 141 -20.99 -17.59 -5.88
N LYS A 142 -20.98 -18.36 -4.79
CA LYS A 142 -19.82 -18.50 -3.88
C LYS A 142 -18.50 -18.82 -4.58
N GLU A 143 -18.57 -19.62 -5.65
CA GLU A 143 -17.41 -20.05 -6.44
C GLU A 143 -16.74 -18.89 -7.18
N SER A 144 -17.46 -17.78 -7.35
CA SER A 144 -17.02 -16.54 -8.01
C SER A 144 -16.30 -15.57 -7.07
N PHE A 145 -16.17 -15.91 -5.78
CA PHE A 145 -15.48 -15.06 -4.79
C PHE A 145 -14.08 -14.59 -5.23
N PRO A 146 -13.23 -15.40 -5.89
CA PRO A 146 -11.94 -14.93 -6.38
C PRO A 146 -12.04 -13.75 -7.36
N PHE A 147 -13.09 -13.70 -8.19
CA PHE A 147 -13.31 -12.60 -9.13
C PHE A 147 -13.81 -11.34 -8.42
N ALA A 148 -14.78 -11.48 -7.50
CA ALA A 148 -15.25 -10.36 -6.68
C ALA A 148 -14.11 -9.78 -5.84
N LYS A 149 -13.30 -10.65 -5.21
CA LYS A 149 -12.11 -10.26 -4.46
C LYS A 149 -11.08 -9.56 -5.33
N ALA A 150 -10.95 -9.96 -6.60
CA ALA A 150 -10.07 -9.27 -7.53
C ALA A 150 -10.54 -7.84 -7.82
N PHE A 151 -11.84 -7.56 -7.87
CA PHE A 151 -12.32 -6.17 -7.94
C PHE A 151 -11.91 -5.40 -6.68
N TRP A 152 -12.29 -5.89 -5.50
CA TRP A 152 -11.94 -5.30 -4.20
C TRP A 152 -10.44 -5.01 -4.08
N GLN A 153 -9.61 -5.99 -4.42
CA GLN A 153 -8.16 -5.91 -4.27
C GLN A 153 -7.58 -4.84 -5.20
N HIS A 154 -7.97 -4.82 -6.48
CA HIS A 154 -7.33 -3.92 -7.44
C HIS A 154 -7.89 -2.50 -7.38
N THR A 155 -9.21 -2.32 -7.21
CA THR A 155 -9.78 -0.96 -7.08
C THR A 155 -9.54 -0.40 -5.69
N GLY A 156 -9.62 -1.22 -4.63
CA GLY A 156 -9.53 -0.74 -3.26
C GLY A 156 -10.76 0.02 -2.77
N ASP A 157 -11.90 -0.09 -3.47
CA ASP A 157 -13.15 0.64 -3.18
C ASP A 157 -14.14 -0.13 -2.28
N GLY A 158 -13.64 -1.13 -1.56
CA GLY A 158 -14.41 -1.80 -0.52
C GLY A 158 -14.72 -0.92 0.69
N ILE A 159 -15.70 -1.32 1.52
CA ILE A 159 -15.89 -0.66 2.82
C ILE A 159 -14.66 -0.81 3.73
N SER A 160 -14.40 0.17 4.60
CA SER A 160 -13.33 0.06 5.60
C SER A 160 -13.77 -0.76 6.82
N SER A 161 -12.80 -1.19 7.62
CA SER A 161 -13.08 -1.89 8.88
C SER A 161 -13.81 -1.02 9.89
N ARG A 162 -13.61 0.31 9.85
CA ARG A 162 -14.36 1.27 10.68
C ARG A 162 -15.83 1.36 10.27
N VAL A 163 -16.12 1.36 8.96
CA VAL A 163 -17.52 1.27 8.48
C VAL A 163 -18.18 -0.01 8.99
N ALA A 164 -17.46 -1.14 8.91
CA ALA A 164 -17.99 -2.42 9.37
C ALA A 164 -18.27 -2.44 10.88
N ASP A 165 -17.33 -1.97 11.70
CA ASP A 165 -17.51 -1.89 13.16
C ASP A 165 -18.67 -0.96 13.54
N ARG A 166 -18.80 0.18 12.86
CA ARG A 166 -19.92 1.11 13.07
C ARG A 166 -21.26 0.46 12.73
N ALA A 167 -21.34 -0.22 11.60
CA ALA A 167 -22.54 -0.94 11.19
C ALA A 167 -22.91 -2.07 12.15
N LEU A 168 -21.93 -2.85 12.63
CA LEU A 168 -22.15 -3.88 13.65
C LEU A 168 -22.64 -3.27 14.98
N ALA A 169 -22.05 -2.17 15.43
CA ALA A 169 -22.49 -1.46 16.63
C ALA A 169 -23.95 -0.96 16.51
N PHE A 170 -24.37 -0.52 15.33
CA PHE A 170 -25.77 -0.15 15.06
C PHE A 170 -26.70 -1.36 15.14
N LEU A 171 -26.25 -2.53 14.75
CA LEU A 171 -26.97 -3.79 14.88
C LEU A 171 -26.96 -4.37 16.30
N GLY A 172 -26.23 -3.77 17.24
CA GLY A 172 -26.09 -4.27 18.62
C GLY A 172 -25.02 -5.34 18.78
N GLU A 173 -24.11 -5.46 17.81
CA GLU A 173 -23.07 -6.47 17.79
C GLU A 173 -21.70 -5.86 18.05
N LEU A 174 -20.87 -6.55 18.84
CA LEU A 174 -19.47 -6.18 19.03
C LEU A 174 -18.67 -6.41 17.73
N PRO A 175 -17.55 -5.66 17.53
CA PRO A 175 -16.57 -5.95 16.49
C PRO A 175 -16.11 -7.42 16.51
N ALA A 176 -15.60 -7.92 15.39
CA ALA A 176 -14.99 -9.24 15.38
C ALA A 176 -13.62 -9.18 16.08
N GLY A 177 -13.48 -9.83 17.23
CA GLY A 177 -12.23 -9.92 17.99
C GLY A 177 -11.44 -11.20 17.72
N PRO A 178 -10.15 -11.25 18.11
CA PRO A 178 -9.35 -12.47 18.07
C PRO A 178 -9.91 -13.49 19.07
N GLY A 179 -10.70 -14.45 18.58
CA GLY A 179 -11.35 -15.48 19.39
C GLY A 179 -12.85 -15.67 19.14
N ALA A 180 -13.49 -14.82 18.34
CA ALA A 180 -14.83 -15.15 17.81
C ALA A 180 -14.71 -16.37 16.88
N PRO A 181 -15.66 -17.33 16.90
CA PRO A 181 -15.64 -18.43 15.95
C PRO A 181 -15.63 -17.84 14.54
N ASN A 182 -14.54 -18.06 13.82
CA ASN A 182 -14.46 -17.72 12.41
C ASN A 182 -15.71 -18.31 11.74
N PRO A 183 -16.49 -17.53 10.98
CA PRO A 183 -17.34 -18.12 9.96
C PRO A 183 -16.44 -19.09 9.18
N ALA A 184 -16.88 -20.34 9.03
CA ALA A 184 -16.07 -21.38 8.40
C ALA A 184 -15.37 -20.77 7.18
N PRO A 185 -14.02 -20.81 7.13
CA PRO A 185 -13.29 -20.12 6.08
C PRO A 185 -13.91 -20.53 4.76
N ALA A 186 -14.18 -19.56 3.88
CA ALA A 186 -14.29 -19.88 2.47
C ALA A 186 -13.08 -20.77 2.18
N PRO A 187 -13.28 -21.97 1.59
CA PRO A 187 -12.18 -22.89 1.37
C PRO A 187 -11.05 -22.06 0.77
N ALA A 188 -9.88 -22.06 1.41
CA ALA A 188 -8.67 -21.53 0.80
C ALA A 188 -8.74 -22.02 -0.63
N PRO A 189 -8.71 -21.12 -1.64
CA PRO A 189 -9.02 -21.49 -3.01
C PRO A 189 -8.27 -22.77 -3.23
N GLN A 190 -8.98 -23.87 -3.48
CA GLN A 190 -8.33 -25.02 -4.06
C GLN A 190 -7.75 -24.41 -5.31
N ARG A 191 -6.45 -24.12 -5.28
CA ARG A 191 -5.70 -23.72 -6.44
C ARG A 191 -5.69 -25.01 -7.28
N GLY A 192 -6.83 -25.35 -7.88
CA GLY A 192 -6.87 -25.99 -9.17
C GLY A 192 -5.89 -25.14 -9.98
N GLY A 193 -4.77 -25.78 -10.33
CA GLY A 193 -3.50 -25.09 -10.49
C GLY A 193 -3.68 -23.77 -11.21
N TYR A 194 -2.95 -22.74 -10.75
CA TYR A 194 -2.68 -21.55 -11.57
C TYR A 194 -2.77 -21.96 -13.02
N SER A 195 -3.66 -21.33 -13.80
CA SER A 195 -3.64 -21.46 -15.24
C SER A 195 -2.17 -21.41 -15.61
N ARG A 196 -1.61 -22.57 -15.95
CA ARG A 196 -0.26 -22.66 -16.44
C ARG A 196 -0.33 -21.77 -17.65
N ASN A 197 0.34 -20.62 -17.63
CA ASN A 197 0.68 -19.96 -18.87
C ASN A 197 1.38 -21.02 -19.70
N ARG A 198 0.64 -21.54 -20.67
CA ARG A 198 0.89 -22.83 -21.31
C ARG A 198 1.93 -22.63 -22.39
N HIS A 199 3.11 -22.13 -22.02
CA HIS A 199 4.24 -22.04 -22.92
C HIS A 199 5.54 -22.63 -22.40
N TYR A 200 5.68 -22.96 -21.11
CA TYR A 200 6.89 -23.64 -20.66
C TYR A 200 6.64 -24.72 -19.59
N ALA A 201 7.33 -25.85 -19.80
CA ALA A 201 7.68 -26.94 -18.88
C ALA A 201 6.80 -28.22 -18.75
N ARG A 202 7.55 -29.34 -18.69
CA ARG A 202 7.22 -30.77 -18.83
C ARG A 202 7.20 -31.47 -17.45
N LYS A 203 6.51 -32.61 -17.35
CA LYS A 203 6.08 -33.34 -16.11
C LYS A 203 7.17 -34.14 -15.38
N CYS A 204 7.04 -34.25 -14.04
CA CYS A 204 7.49 -35.39 -13.20
C CYS A 204 6.51 -35.65 -12.01
N VAL A 205 6.56 -36.85 -11.43
CA VAL A 205 5.53 -37.58 -10.64
C VAL A 205 5.81 -37.52 -9.10
N PRO A 206 4.81 -37.64 -8.19
CA PRO A 206 4.97 -37.41 -6.74
C PRO A 206 5.06 -38.68 -5.87
N GLY A 207 5.66 -38.53 -4.67
CA GLY A 207 5.73 -39.52 -3.58
C GLY A 207 5.13 -39.00 -2.26
N ALA A 208 4.68 -39.92 -1.41
CA ALA A 208 3.66 -39.78 -0.36
C ALA A 208 4.10 -39.21 1.02
N ALA A 209 3.12 -38.76 1.81
CA ALA A 209 3.23 -38.17 3.16
C ALA A 209 2.87 -39.15 4.31
N PRO A 210 3.24 -38.84 5.57
CA PRO A 210 2.57 -39.44 6.74
C PRO A 210 2.04 -38.45 7.80
N ALA A 211 0.81 -38.77 8.22
CA ALA A 211 0.07 -38.67 9.50
C ALA A 211 0.42 -37.68 10.64
N ALA A 212 -0.66 -37.04 11.13
CA ALA A 212 -0.78 -36.07 12.22
C ALA A 212 -0.94 -36.69 13.63
N LYS A 213 -0.74 -35.87 14.67
CA LYS A 213 -1.19 -36.10 16.06
C LYS A 213 -1.83 -34.82 16.64
N GLU A 214 -2.93 -35.03 17.37
CA GLU A 214 -3.84 -34.02 17.94
C GLU A 214 -3.26 -33.26 19.17
N PRO A 215 -3.69 -32.01 19.44
CA PRO A 215 -3.35 -31.28 20.67
C PRO A 215 -4.52 -31.15 21.68
N VAL A 216 -4.13 -31.01 22.94
CA VAL A 216 -4.96 -30.94 24.16
C VAL A 216 -5.36 -29.48 24.47
N GLN A 217 -6.63 -29.29 24.87
CA GLN A 217 -7.25 -28.01 25.26
C GLN A 217 -6.82 -27.50 26.65
N ALA A 218 -6.75 -26.18 26.80
CA ALA A 218 -6.85 -25.49 28.09
C ALA A 218 -7.65 -24.18 27.92
N ASP A 219 -8.81 -24.13 28.58
CA ASP A 219 -9.73 -22.99 28.66
C ASP A 219 -9.32 -21.99 29.75
N SER A 220 -9.53 -20.69 29.51
CA SER A 220 -9.99 -19.69 30.49
C SER A 220 -10.38 -18.37 29.78
N PRO A 221 -11.53 -17.75 30.09
CA PRO A 221 -12.04 -16.59 29.36
C PRO A 221 -11.57 -15.25 29.96
N ALA A 222 -11.11 -14.33 29.10
CA ALA A 222 -10.89 -12.92 29.45
C ALA A 222 -11.90 -12.06 28.67
N GLU A 223 -12.67 -11.25 29.39
CA GLU A 223 -13.63 -10.29 28.85
C GLU A 223 -12.88 -9.12 28.18
N ASP A 224 -13.16 -8.89 26.89
CA ASP A 224 -12.53 -7.85 26.04
C ASP A 224 -13.53 -6.72 25.76
N ASP A 225 -13.35 -5.58 26.45
CA ASP A 225 -14.12 -4.32 26.30
C ASP A 225 -13.21 -3.16 25.81
N GLY A 226 -12.08 -3.48 25.16
CA GLY A 226 -10.99 -2.51 24.89
C GLY A 226 -11.28 -1.43 23.84
N GLY A 227 -12.26 -1.64 22.96
CA GLY A 227 -12.52 -0.75 21.81
C GLY A 227 -13.14 0.59 22.19
N ASP A 228 -14.14 0.58 23.08
CA ASP A 228 -15.00 1.74 23.41
C ASP A 228 -14.23 2.80 24.23
N VAL A 229 -13.29 2.35 25.06
CA VAL A 229 -12.43 3.26 25.83
C VAL A 229 -11.52 4.06 24.92
N SER A 230 -10.98 3.47 23.83
CA SER A 230 -9.98 4.14 22.99
C SER A 230 -10.53 5.37 22.25
N THR A 231 -11.66 5.24 21.54
CA THR A 231 -12.28 6.36 20.80
C THR A 231 -12.82 7.42 21.76
N TYR A 232 -13.46 7.02 22.86
CA TYR A 232 -13.98 7.94 23.88
C TYR A 232 -12.86 8.69 24.61
N VAL A 233 -11.73 8.03 24.91
CA VAL A 233 -10.53 8.65 25.46
C VAL A 233 -9.95 9.64 24.46
N GLU A 234 -9.76 9.25 23.21
CA GLU A 234 -9.16 10.10 22.17
C GLU A 234 -9.96 11.38 21.88
N GLU A 235 -11.30 11.31 21.89
CA GLU A 235 -12.19 12.48 21.77
C GLU A 235 -12.14 13.37 23.03
N ARG A 236 -12.17 12.76 24.23
CA ARG A 236 -12.17 13.49 25.50
C ARG A 236 -10.83 14.18 25.81
N TYR A 237 -9.73 13.68 25.26
CA TYR A 237 -8.40 14.33 25.31
C TYR A 237 -8.12 15.22 24.09
N GLY A 238 -9.09 15.45 23.20
CA GLY A 238 -9.00 16.40 22.09
C GLY A 238 -8.02 16.00 20.97
N ARG A 239 -7.68 14.72 20.85
CA ARG A 239 -6.74 14.22 19.84
C ARG A 239 -7.40 14.08 18.46
N ASN A 240 -8.64 13.59 18.43
CA ASN A 240 -9.48 13.53 17.23
C ASN A 240 -10.48 14.68 17.18
N LEU A 241 -10.79 15.15 15.96
CA LEU A 241 -11.94 16.02 15.75
C LEU A 241 -13.24 15.21 15.93
N PRO A 242 -14.31 15.81 16.49
CA PRO A 242 -15.62 15.18 16.45
C PRO A 242 -16.03 14.81 15.02
N LEU A 243 -16.74 13.70 14.86
CA LEU A 243 -17.08 13.16 13.52
C LEU A 243 -17.89 14.13 12.64
N PHE A 244 -18.71 15.00 13.23
CA PHE A 244 -19.42 16.05 12.48
C PHE A 244 -18.47 17.06 11.81
N ASN A 245 -17.19 17.12 12.22
CA ASN A 245 -16.15 17.93 11.59
C ASN A 245 -15.36 17.18 10.51
N ALA A 246 -15.79 15.97 10.09
CA ALA A 246 -15.14 15.25 8.99
C ALA A 246 -14.99 16.08 7.69
N PRO A 247 -15.94 16.95 7.28
CA PRO A 247 -15.73 17.84 6.13
C PRO A 247 -14.55 18.82 6.32
N LEU A 248 -14.36 19.34 7.54
CA LEU A 248 -13.20 20.17 7.87
C LEU A 248 -11.91 19.35 7.84
N ALA A 249 -11.95 18.10 8.32
CA ALA A 249 -10.80 17.20 8.26
C ALA A 249 -10.38 16.93 6.80
N LYS A 250 -11.34 16.61 5.92
CA LYS A 250 -11.08 16.44 4.48
C LYS A 250 -10.53 17.70 3.82
N THR A 251 -11.06 18.87 4.17
CA THR A 251 -10.55 20.16 3.67
C THR A 251 -9.10 20.40 4.13
N ALA A 252 -8.79 20.13 5.39
CA ALA A 252 -7.43 20.25 5.92
C ALA A 252 -6.46 19.28 5.23
N LEU A 253 -6.88 18.04 4.97
CA LEU A 253 -6.12 17.06 4.20
C LEU A 253 -5.80 17.55 2.80
N LYS A 254 -6.82 18.00 2.05
CA LYS A 254 -6.66 18.56 0.70
C LYS A 254 -5.66 19.72 0.67
N ARG A 255 -5.77 20.64 1.64
CA ARG A 255 -4.84 21.78 1.75
C ARG A 255 -3.41 21.35 2.00
N ARG A 256 -3.16 20.37 2.89
CA ARG A 256 -1.80 19.83 3.13
C ARG A 256 -1.22 19.21 1.86
N ILE A 257 -2.03 18.41 1.16
CA ILE A 257 -1.61 17.74 -0.08
C ILE A 257 -1.29 18.77 -1.18
N ALA A 258 -2.06 19.86 -1.26
CA ALA A 258 -1.82 20.96 -2.19
C ALA A 258 -0.56 21.80 -1.87
N GLY A 259 0.16 21.51 -0.77
CA GLY A 259 1.35 22.25 -0.34
C GLY A 259 1.11 23.26 0.79
N GLY A 260 -0.07 23.21 1.43
CA GLY A 260 -0.41 24.05 2.57
C GLY A 260 0.43 23.72 3.81
N VAL A 261 0.92 24.77 4.48
CA VAL A 261 1.79 24.72 5.65
C VAL A 261 0.95 24.74 6.94
N LEU A 262 1.26 23.85 7.90
CA LEU A 262 0.63 23.87 9.23
C LEU A 262 1.30 24.90 10.16
N PRO A 263 0.61 25.42 11.19
CA PRO A 263 1.23 26.33 12.16
C PRO A 263 2.49 25.77 12.83
N GLN A 264 2.56 24.44 13.00
CA GLN A 264 3.69 23.71 13.58
C GLN A 264 4.91 23.67 12.64
N ASP A 265 4.70 23.89 11.34
CA ASP A 265 5.78 23.91 10.35
C ASP A 265 6.61 25.20 10.39
N LYS A 266 6.17 26.22 11.17
CA LYS A 266 6.88 27.49 11.33
C LYS A 266 8.28 27.34 11.94
N GLU A 267 8.49 26.32 12.78
CA GLU A 267 9.80 26.04 13.40
C GLU A 267 10.85 25.55 12.38
N PHE A 268 10.42 25.07 11.21
CA PHE A 268 11.28 24.59 10.13
C PHE A 268 11.56 25.68 9.07
N GLY A 269 11.53 26.96 9.47
CA GLY A 269 12.08 28.07 8.68
C GLY A 269 11.28 28.46 7.45
N VAL A 270 9.95 28.53 7.55
CA VAL A 270 9.17 29.17 6.49
C VAL A 270 9.32 30.68 6.66
N SER A 271 10.22 31.29 5.86
CA SER A 271 10.10 32.71 5.54
C SER A 271 8.67 32.94 5.07
N SER A 272 8.01 33.99 5.55
CA SER A 272 6.63 34.34 5.21
C SER A 272 6.35 34.44 3.70
N ASP A 273 7.38 34.38 2.85
CA ASP A 273 7.31 34.45 1.39
C ASP A 273 7.67 33.14 0.65
N ALA A 274 8.02 32.04 1.34
CA ALA A 274 8.37 30.76 0.75
C ALA A 274 7.28 29.70 1.00
N GLU A 275 6.06 29.99 0.56
CA GLU A 275 5.05 28.95 0.36
C GLU A 275 5.63 27.91 -0.62
N VAL A 276 5.57 26.60 -0.28
CA VAL A 276 5.82 25.54 -1.26
C VAL A 276 4.62 25.56 -2.22
N LYS A 277 4.63 26.50 -3.16
CA LYS A 277 3.58 26.64 -4.18
C LYS A 277 3.75 25.52 -5.19
N ARG A 278 3.08 24.39 -4.96
CA ARG A 278 2.94 23.30 -5.94
C ARG A 278 2.14 23.71 -7.19
N GLY A 279 1.58 24.92 -7.22
CA GLY A 279 0.73 25.40 -8.31
C GLY A 279 -0.64 24.73 -8.36
N VAL A 280 -1.04 24.02 -7.30
CA VAL A 280 -2.33 23.34 -7.15
C VAL A 280 -3.08 23.88 -5.92
N THR A 281 -4.41 23.80 -5.95
CA THR A 281 -5.28 24.22 -4.84
C THR A 281 -6.01 23.03 -4.22
N ASP A 282 -6.70 23.21 -3.08
CA ASP A 282 -7.51 22.17 -2.47
C ASP A 282 -8.71 21.74 -3.34
N ASP A 283 -9.12 22.57 -4.30
CA ASP A 283 -10.11 22.23 -5.32
C ASP A 283 -9.59 21.21 -6.34
N ASP A 284 -8.27 21.09 -6.50
CA ASP A 284 -7.61 20.19 -7.45
C ASP A 284 -7.29 18.82 -6.87
N VAL A 285 -7.42 18.69 -5.55
CA VAL A 285 -7.18 17.46 -4.79
C VAL A 285 -8.49 16.69 -4.61
N TYR A 286 -8.45 15.38 -4.80
CA TYR A 286 -9.56 14.46 -4.58
C TYR A 286 -9.11 13.36 -3.63
N LEU A 287 -9.95 13.03 -2.64
CA LEU A 287 -9.64 12.02 -1.64
C LEU A 287 -10.35 10.71 -1.99
N TYR A 288 -9.65 9.60 -1.75
CA TYR A 288 -10.10 8.24 -2.03
C TYR A 288 -9.83 7.31 -0.84
N PRO A 289 -10.57 6.19 -0.69
CA PRO A 289 -10.38 5.24 0.41
C PRO A 289 -8.98 4.58 0.50
N GLY A 290 -8.22 4.59 -0.60
CA GLY A 290 -6.87 4.02 -0.64
C GLY A 290 -6.06 4.47 -1.84
N GLY A 291 -4.74 4.25 -1.80
CA GLY A 291 -3.84 4.58 -2.92
C GLY A 291 -4.20 3.87 -4.23
N MET A 292 -4.58 2.59 -4.16
CA MET A 292 -5.05 1.87 -5.35
C MET A 292 -6.37 2.41 -5.90
N SER A 293 -7.24 2.96 -5.03
CA SER A 293 -8.47 3.62 -5.47
C SER A 293 -8.13 4.90 -6.23
N ALA A 294 -7.18 5.70 -5.75
CA ALA A 294 -6.69 6.86 -6.51
C ALA A 294 -6.08 6.46 -7.86
N ILE A 295 -5.27 5.39 -7.93
CA ILE A 295 -4.69 4.88 -9.18
C ILE A 295 -5.77 4.40 -10.16
N TRP A 296 -6.72 3.60 -9.67
CA TRP A 296 -7.82 3.08 -10.49
C TRP A 296 -8.68 4.22 -11.02
N HIS A 297 -9.03 5.19 -10.19
CA HIS A 297 -9.80 6.36 -10.59
C HIS A 297 -9.02 7.27 -11.54
N ALA A 298 -7.70 7.43 -11.39
CA ALA A 298 -6.87 8.17 -12.36
C ALA A 298 -6.92 7.51 -13.75
N HIS A 299 -6.83 6.18 -13.80
CA HIS A 299 -6.96 5.42 -15.04
C HIS A 299 -8.38 5.51 -15.62
N HIS A 300 -9.41 5.34 -14.78
CA HIS A 300 -10.79 5.46 -15.21
C HIS A 300 -11.10 6.86 -15.77
N LEU A 301 -10.64 7.90 -15.08
CA LEU A 301 -10.77 9.29 -15.50
C LEU A 301 -10.09 9.55 -16.85
N ALA A 302 -8.86 9.08 -17.03
CA ALA A 302 -8.13 9.19 -18.30
C ALA A 302 -8.93 8.56 -19.46
N ARG A 303 -9.48 7.36 -19.24
CA ARG A 303 -10.30 6.64 -20.23
C ARG A 303 -11.56 7.42 -20.58
N LEU A 304 -12.32 7.85 -19.57
CA LEU A 304 -13.55 8.61 -19.76
C LEU A 304 -13.31 9.95 -20.47
N ALA A 305 -12.26 10.68 -20.08
CA ALA A 305 -11.89 11.93 -20.73
C ALA A 305 -11.59 11.73 -22.23
N ARG A 306 -10.89 10.64 -22.58
CA ARG A 306 -10.61 10.27 -23.98
C ARG A 306 -11.86 9.86 -24.75
N GLN A 307 -12.74 9.06 -24.15
CA GLN A 307 -14.02 8.70 -24.75
C GLN A 307 -14.87 9.93 -25.07
N ARG A 308 -14.94 10.89 -24.15
CA ARG A 308 -15.72 12.14 -24.32
C ARG A 308 -15.15 13.06 -25.38
N SER A 309 -13.84 13.02 -25.61
CA SER A 309 -13.23 13.73 -26.74
C SER A 309 -13.51 13.05 -28.09
N GLY A 310 -14.25 11.95 -28.13
CA GLY A 310 -14.57 11.20 -29.35
C GLY A 310 -13.37 10.42 -29.93
N VAL A 311 -12.32 10.21 -29.12
CA VAL A 311 -11.09 9.54 -29.55
C VAL A 311 -11.06 8.13 -28.95
N LYS A 312 -10.52 7.16 -29.69
CA LYS A 312 -10.26 5.80 -29.18
C LYS A 312 -9.37 5.88 -27.93
N GLU A 313 -9.71 5.13 -26.87
CA GLU A 313 -9.00 5.19 -25.58
C GLU A 313 -7.48 5.02 -25.72
N GLY A 314 -7.06 4.05 -26.53
CA GLY A 314 -5.64 3.68 -26.62
C GLY A 314 -5.19 2.79 -25.47
N LYS A 315 -4.01 2.18 -25.61
CA LYS A 315 -3.40 1.38 -24.52
C LYS A 315 -2.72 2.30 -23.52
N SER A 316 -2.71 1.89 -22.25
CA SER A 316 -1.86 2.50 -21.23
C SER A 316 -0.43 1.99 -21.37
N VAL A 317 0.53 2.76 -20.86
CA VAL A 317 1.93 2.36 -20.72
C VAL A 317 2.25 2.36 -19.23
N CYS A 318 2.88 1.30 -18.76
CA CYS A 318 3.44 1.23 -17.42
C CYS A 318 4.96 1.30 -17.52
N PHE A 319 5.55 2.37 -16.97
CA PHE A 319 6.97 2.68 -17.10
C PHE A 319 7.69 2.57 -15.76
N GLY A 320 8.68 1.69 -15.69
CA GLY A 320 9.29 1.20 -14.45
C GLY A 320 8.55 -0.02 -13.90
N PHE A 321 9.15 -0.67 -12.91
CA PHE A 321 8.54 -1.78 -12.19
C PHE A 321 7.64 -1.21 -11.06
N PRO A 322 6.32 -1.07 -11.26
CA PRO A 322 5.47 -0.43 -10.27
C PRO A 322 5.12 -1.44 -9.16
N TYR A 323 4.43 -0.93 -8.14
CA TYR A 323 3.60 -1.73 -7.28
C TYR A 323 2.64 -2.62 -8.09
N THR A 324 2.67 -3.92 -7.79
CA THR A 324 2.11 -5.03 -8.59
C THR A 324 0.71 -4.80 -9.14
N ASP A 325 -0.16 -4.14 -8.39
CA ASP A 325 -1.56 -4.00 -8.75
C ASP A 325 -1.81 -2.88 -9.78
N THR A 326 -0.90 -1.91 -9.96
CA THR A 326 -1.02 -0.87 -11.00
C THR A 326 -1.01 -1.51 -12.39
N LEU A 327 -0.03 -2.38 -12.67
CA LEU A 327 0.05 -3.09 -13.94
C LEU A 327 -1.20 -3.97 -14.19
N LYS A 328 -1.76 -4.57 -13.13
CA LYS A 328 -3.00 -5.36 -13.24
C LYS A 328 -4.19 -4.48 -13.59
N ILE A 329 -4.31 -3.29 -13.01
CA ILE A 329 -5.38 -2.33 -13.36
C ILE A 329 -5.31 -1.97 -14.84
N LEU A 330 -4.13 -1.60 -15.32
CA LEU A 330 -3.93 -1.17 -16.72
C LEU A 330 -4.19 -2.31 -17.72
N ASN A 331 -3.98 -3.57 -17.33
CA ASN A 331 -4.29 -4.73 -18.16
C ASN A 331 -5.77 -5.13 -18.14
N LYS A 332 -6.45 -4.99 -17.00
CA LYS A 332 -7.83 -5.46 -16.79
C LYS A 332 -8.88 -4.50 -17.35
N TRP A 333 -8.64 -3.19 -17.24
CA TRP A 333 -9.59 -2.16 -17.64
C TRP A 333 -9.11 -1.47 -18.92
N GLY A 334 -9.99 -1.35 -19.93
CA GLY A 334 -9.63 -0.70 -21.20
C GLY A 334 -8.83 -1.61 -22.14
N PRO A 335 -8.15 -1.05 -23.16
CA PRO A 335 -7.49 -1.80 -24.23
C PRO A 335 -6.22 -2.57 -23.83
N GLY A 336 -5.81 -2.52 -22.57
CA GLY A 336 -4.62 -3.18 -22.04
C GLY A 336 -3.41 -2.26 -21.86
N CYS A 337 -2.27 -2.85 -21.50
CA CYS A 337 -1.05 -2.15 -21.13
C CYS A 337 0.18 -2.62 -21.93
N THR A 338 1.05 -1.70 -22.30
CA THR A 338 2.45 -2.00 -22.67
C THR A 338 3.33 -1.80 -21.44
N PHE A 339 4.25 -2.72 -21.16
CA PHE A 339 5.07 -2.69 -19.95
C PHE A 339 6.55 -2.52 -20.26
N TYR A 340 7.15 -1.45 -19.72
CA TYR A 340 8.58 -1.16 -19.76
C TYR A 340 9.13 -1.28 -18.33
N GLY A 341 9.38 -2.52 -17.91
CA GLY A 341 9.59 -2.85 -16.49
C GLY A 341 10.96 -2.50 -15.93
N ASN A 342 12.00 -2.30 -16.74
CA ASN A 342 13.31 -1.89 -16.23
C ASN A 342 13.28 -0.42 -15.81
N GLY A 343 12.49 0.39 -16.51
CA GLY A 343 12.31 1.82 -16.25
C GLY A 343 13.60 2.61 -16.40
N ASP A 344 14.52 2.14 -17.23
CA ASP A 344 15.82 2.75 -17.49
C ASP A 344 15.83 3.52 -18.83
N ALA A 345 17.00 4.04 -19.21
CA ALA A 345 17.16 4.80 -20.43
C ALA A 345 16.88 3.95 -21.69
N ALA A 346 17.21 2.65 -21.67
CA ALA A 346 17.01 1.77 -22.83
C ALA A 346 15.51 1.48 -23.04
N ASP A 347 14.77 1.27 -21.95
CA ASP A 347 13.31 1.19 -21.99
C ASP A 347 12.68 2.48 -22.54
N LEU A 348 13.21 3.64 -22.16
CA LEU A 348 12.72 4.94 -22.65
C LEU A 348 13.05 5.16 -24.13
N ASP A 349 14.23 4.74 -24.60
CA ASP A 349 14.62 4.76 -26.01
C ASP A 349 13.71 3.85 -26.84
N ALA A 350 13.44 2.64 -26.34
CA ALA A 350 12.53 1.69 -26.99
C ALA A 350 11.10 2.24 -27.04
N PHE A 351 10.66 2.95 -25.99
CA PHE A 351 9.35 3.59 -25.98
C PHE A 351 9.26 4.75 -26.97
N GLU A 352 10.26 5.63 -27.04
CA GLU A 352 10.31 6.72 -28.02
C GLU A 352 10.30 6.18 -29.46
N ALA A 353 11.10 5.15 -29.74
CA ALA A 353 11.12 4.50 -31.05
C ALA A 353 9.75 3.88 -31.41
N ALA A 354 9.08 3.26 -30.44
CA ALA A 354 7.75 2.70 -30.64
C ALA A 354 6.70 3.79 -30.92
N LEU A 355 6.76 4.92 -30.20
CA LEU A 355 5.87 6.08 -30.43
C LEU A 355 6.07 6.72 -31.81
N ASP A 356 7.32 6.79 -32.30
CA ASP A 356 7.62 7.34 -33.62
C ASP A 356 7.20 6.41 -34.77
N ALA A 357 7.23 5.10 -34.56
CA ALA A 357 6.76 4.10 -35.50
C ALA A 357 5.25 3.81 -35.42
N GLN A 358 4.56 4.32 -34.39
CA GLN A 358 3.19 3.98 -34.07
C GLN A 358 2.20 4.45 -35.15
N ASP A 359 1.24 3.58 -35.48
CA ASP A 359 0.05 4.00 -36.23
C ASP A 359 -0.77 4.97 -35.37
N LYS A 360 -1.00 6.19 -35.87
CA LYS A 360 -1.79 7.22 -35.19
C LYS A 360 -3.23 6.79 -34.92
N SER A 361 -3.72 5.73 -35.56
CA SER A 361 -5.02 5.10 -35.26
C SER A 361 -5.05 4.33 -33.92
N GLU A 362 -3.89 4.06 -33.33
CA GLU A 362 -3.73 3.36 -32.06
C GLU A 362 -3.02 4.24 -31.01
N PRO A 363 -3.64 5.32 -30.51
CA PRO A 363 -2.97 6.25 -29.60
C PRO A 363 -2.58 5.59 -28.27
N ILE A 364 -1.64 6.19 -27.56
CA ILE A 364 -1.41 5.90 -26.14
C ILE A 364 -2.40 6.70 -25.30
N LEU A 365 -3.02 6.03 -24.33
CA LEU A 365 -3.93 6.66 -23.37
C LEU A 365 -3.14 7.55 -22.40
N ALA A 366 -2.27 6.91 -21.63
CA ALA A 366 -1.49 7.50 -20.56
C ALA A 366 -0.26 6.64 -20.23
N VAL A 367 0.80 7.29 -19.75
CA VAL A 367 1.95 6.66 -19.10
C VAL A 367 1.76 6.74 -17.59
N PHE A 368 1.80 5.59 -16.92
CA PHE A 368 1.84 5.48 -15.46
C PHE A 368 3.28 5.18 -15.03
N SER A 369 3.79 5.95 -14.07
CA SER A 369 5.11 5.71 -13.49
C SER A 369 5.12 6.09 -12.01
N GLU A 370 6.01 5.46 -11.24
CA GLU A 370 6.28 5.81 -9.85
C GLU A 370 7.54 6.66 -9.75
N PHE A 371 7.58 7.59 -8.80
CA PHE A 371 8.77 8.42 -8.59
C PHE A 371 9.12 8.54 -7.09
N PRO A 372 10.19 7.88 -6.62
CA PRO A 372 10.90 6.73 -7.21
C PRO A 372 10.06 5.44 -7.22
N SER A 373 10.51 4.41 -7.95
CA SER A 373 9.85 3.10 -8.03
C SER A 373 9.96 2.23 -6.78
N ASN A 374 8.96 1.39 -6.51
CA ASN A 374 8.96 0.40 -5.43
C ASN A 374 9.14 -1.02 -6.01
N PRO A 375 10.24 -1.75 -5.71
CA PRO A 375 11.15 -1.55 -4.58
C PRO A 375 12.55 -1.02 -4.96
N LEU A 376 12.86 -0.84 -6.25
CA LEU A 376 14.22 -0.59 -6.74
C LEU A 376 14.63 0.89 -6.69
N LEU A 377 13.70 1.80 -6.44
CA LEU A 377 13.94 3.23 -6.21
C LEU A 377 14.64 3.94 -7.38
N ARG A 378 14.37 3.47 -8.59
CA ARG A 378 14.76 4.15 -9.82
C ARG A 378 13.77 5.28 -10.11
N CYS A 379 14.28 6.37 -10.64
CA CYS A 379 13.49 7.51 -11.09
C CYS A 379 13.43 7.49 -12.61
N ALA A 380 12.23 7.63 -13.18
CA ALA A 380 12.07 7.82 -14.62
C ALA A 380 12.53 9.24 -15.02
N ASP A 381 13.01 9.41 -16.25
CA ASP A 381 13.28 10.73 -16.82
C ASP A 381 11.96 11.45 -17.17
N LEU A 382 11.40 12.12 -16.16
CA LEU A 382 10.11 12.82 -16.29
C LEU A 382 10.17 13.98 -17.29
N LYS A 383 11.34 14.60 -17.48
CA LYS A 383 11.52 15.68 -18.48
C LYS A 383 11.37 15.13 -19.89
N ARG A 384 12.00 13.99 -20.18
CA ARG A 384 11.87 13.33 -21.48
C ARG A 384 10.48 12.74 -21.69
N LEU A 385 9.89 12.10 -20.67
CA LEU A 385 8.50 11.63 -20.74
C LEU A 385 7.53 12.77 -21.03
N ARG A 386 7.65 13.94 -20.37
CA ARG A 386 6.81 15.12 -20.63
C ARG A 386 6.90 15.58 -22.08
N LYS A 387 8.11 15.67 -22.65
CA LYS A 387 8.32 16.03 -24.07
C LYS A 387 7.62 15.04 -25.01
N LEU A 388 7.72 13.74 -24.73
CA LEU A 388 7.05 12.70 -25.51
C LEU A 388 5.52 12.80 -25.39
N ALA A 389 5.01 13.02 -24.19
CA ALA A 389 3.59 13.20 -23.94
C ALA A 389 3.03 14.41 -24.70
N ASP A 390 3.76 15.52 -24.72
CA ASP A 390 3.37 16.73 -25.44
C ASP A 390 3.34 16.50 -26.95
N LYS A 391 4.36 15.82 -27.49
CA LYS A 391 4.49 15.45 -28.91
C LYS A 391 3.42 14.46 -29.38
N HIS A 392 3.13 13.41 -28.60
CA HIS A 392 2.27 12.28 -29.02
C HIS A 392 0.85 12.31 -28.45
N GLY A 393 0.52 13.24 -27.56
CA GLY A 393 -0.87 13.45 -27.14
C GLY A 393 -1.38 12.50 -26.05
N PHE A 394 -0.51 11.92 -25.23
CA PHE A 394 -0.89 11.06 -24.10
C PHE A 394 -0.76 11.80 -22.75
N LEU A 395 -1.39 11.26 -21.71
CA LEU A 395 -1.34 11.78 -20.34
C LEU A 395 -0.17 11.16 -19.57
N ILE A 396 0.35 11.86 -18.56
CA ILE A 396 1.29 11.33 -17.58
C ILE A 396 0.60 11.24 -16.22
N VAL A 397 0.60 10.05 -15.63
CA VAL A 397 0.15 9.78 -14.28
C VAL A 397 1.35 9.38 -13.43
N ILE A 398 1.67 10.17 -12.40
CA ILE A 398 2.79 9.88 -11.49
C ILE A 398 2.27 9.49 -10.12
N ASP A 399 2.68 8.32 -9.63
CA ASP A 399 2.56 7.95 -8.22
C ASP A 399 3.78 8.47 -7.45
N GLU A 400 3.55 9.47 -6.60
CA GLU A 400 4.59 10.11 -5.77
C GLU A 400 4.65 9.54 -4.35
N THR A 401 4.01 8.40 -4.07
CA THR A 401 3.92 7.83 -2.70
C THR A 401 5.28 7.67 -2.02
N ILE A 402 6.28 7.15 -2.75
CA ILE A 402 7.62 6.89 -2.21
C ILE A 402 8.44 8.17 -2.14
N GLY A 403 8.42 8.95 -3.22
CA GLY A 403 9.10 10.23 -3.30
C GLY A 403 8.64 11.16 -2.20
N ASN A 404 7.34 11.14 -1.89
CA ASN A 404 6.60 12.05 -1.03
C ASN A 404 6.72 13.52 -1.44
N PHE A 405 5.60 14.24 -1.46
CA PHE A 405 5.55 15.60 -2.02
C PHE A 405 6.32 16.65 -1.20
N ILE A 406 6.88 16.28 -0.03
CA ILE A 406 7.78 17.14 0.74
C ILE A 406 9.21 17.04 0.20
N ASN A 407 9.65 15.87 -0.24
CA ASN A 407 11.00 15.64 -0.75
C ASN A 407 11.12 15.90 -2.26
N VAL A 408 10.07 15.60 -3.03
CA VAL A 408 10.06 15.77 -4.49
C VAL A 408 8.86 16.60 -4.97
N ASP A 409 9.04 17.28 -6.09
CA ASP A 409 7.96 17.92 -6.85
C ASP A 409 7.93 17.37 -8.29
N VAL A 410 6.91 16.56 -8.56
CA VAL A 410 6.64 15.96 -9.87
C VAL A 410 5.54 16.70 -10.64
N VAL A 411 4.91 17.72 -10.02
CA VAL A 411 3.80 18.46 -10.63
C VAL A 411 4.17 19.02 -12.01
N PRO A 412 5.36 19.59 -12.25
CA PRO A 412 5.70 20.13 -13.58
C PRO A 412 5.59 19.13 -14.75
N TYR A 413 5.62 17.83 -14.48
CA TYR A 413 5.67 16.78 -15.51
C TYR A 413 4.39 15.96 -15.64
N ALA A 414 3.49 16.01 -14.64
CA ALA A 414 2.34 15.12 -14.56
C ALA A 414 1.02 15.82 -14.93
N ASP A 415 0.14 15.11 -15.64
CA ASP A 415 -1.27 15.49 -15.85
C ASP A 415 -2.12 15.12 -14.61
N ILE A 416 -1.85 13.95 -14.04
CA ILE A 416 -2.49 13.46 -12.82
C ILE A 416 -1.39 13.00 -11.85
N ILE A 417 -1.48 13.39 -10.60
CA ILE A 417 -0.60 12.89 -9.53
C ILE A 417 -1.43 12.05 -8.58
N VAL A 418 -0.93 10.88 -8.19
CA VAL A 418 -1.58 10.03 -7.19
C VAL A 418 -0.65 9.77 -6.01
N SER A 419 -1.22 9.57 -4.82
CA SER A 419 -0.45 9.21 -3.63
C SER A 419 -1.25 8.29 -2.72
N SER A 420 -0.58 7.34 -2.08
CA SER A 420 -1.14 6.56 -0.99
C SER A 420 -0.93 7.29 0.35
N LEU A 421 -2.00 7.92 0.84
CA LEU A 421 -2.01 8.57 2.15
C LEU A 421 -1.85 7.55 3.30
N THR A 422 -2.19 6.29 3.05
CA THR A 422 -1.98 5.13 3.93
C THR A 422 -0.55 4.98 4.45
N LYS A 423 0.45 5.51 3.71
CA LYS A 423 1.88 5.31 4.00
C LYS A 423 2.40 6.42 4.92
N ILE A 424 3.51 7.06 4.56
CA ILE A 424 4.22 8.03 5.39
C ILE A 424 3.40 9.27 5.74
N PHE A 425 2.38 9.58 4.95
CA PHE A 425 1.43 10.64 5.22
C PHE A 425 0.62 10.36 6.50
N SER A 426 0.09 9.15 6.66
CA SER A 426 -0.51 8.69 7.93
C SER A 426 0.56 8.33 8.96
N GLY A 427 1.52 7.46 8.62
CA GLY A 427 2.58 7.00 9.52
C GLY A 427 2.13 5.99 10.60
N ASP A 428 0.88 6.06 11.06
CA ASP A 428 0.41 5.27 12.21
C ASP A 428 -0.07 3.85 11.88
N SER A 429 -0.16 3.49 10.58
CA SER A 429 -0.57 2.14 10.15
C SER A 429 -1.93 1.69 10.70
N ASN A 430 -2.89 2.62 10.81
CA ASN A 430 -4.24 2.33 11.31
C ASN A 430 -5.38 2.90 10.45
N VAL A 431 -5.06 3.50 9.30
CA VAL A 431 -6.04 4.11 8.40
C VAL A 431 -5.54 4.07 6.96
N MET A 432 -6.44 3.77 6.04
CA MET A 432 -6.17 3.84 4.61
C MET A 432 -6.65 5.17 4.03
N GLY A 433 -5.99 5.60 2.96
CA GLY A 433 -6.43 6.73 2.15
C GLY A 433 -5.57 6.86 0.90
N GLY A 434 -6.11 7.56 -0.09
CA GLY A 434 -5.43 7.94 -1.31
C GLY A 434 -5.80 9.36 -1.69
N SER A 435 -4.93 9.98 -2.49
CA SER A 435 -5.20 11.26 -3.11
C SER A 435 -4.93 11.22 -4.60
N LEU A 436 -5.71 11.99 -5.34
CA LEU A 436 -5.51 12.28 -6.75
C LEU A 436 -5.47 13.81 -6.90
N ILE A 437 -4.51 14.31 -7.65
CA ILE A 437 -4.37 15.73 -7.98
C ILE A 437 -4.49 15.88 -9.48
N LEU A 438 -5.36 16.79 -9.93
CA LEU A 438 -5.39 17.23 -11.33
C LEU A 438 -4.51 18.46 -11.47
N ASN A 439 -3.55 18.43 -12.39
CA ASN A 439 -2.62 19.53 -12.52
C ASN A 439 -3.21 20.67 -13.38
N PRO A 440 -3.50 21.87 -12.82
CA PRO A 440 -4.07 22.99 -13.56
C PRO A 440 -3.12 23.58 -14.60
N ALA A 441 -1.82 23.30 -14.52
CA ALA A 441 -0.84 23.77 -15.50
C ALA A 441 -0.83 22.93 -16.79
N GLN A 442 -1.44 21.74 -16.81
CA GLN A 442 -1.42 20.87 -18.00
C GLN A 442 -2.59 21.13 -18.93
N ARG A 443 -2.35 20.98 -20.24
CA ARG A 443 -3.37 21.18 -21.29
C ARG A 443 -4.62 20.30 -21.14
N SER A 444 -4.49 19.15 -20.46
CA SER A 444 -5.55 18.18 -20.25
C SER A 444 -6.49 18.55 -19.10
N TYR A 445 -6.13 19.56 -18.30
CA TYR A 445 -6.80 19.89 -17.04
C TYR A 445 -8.29 20.11 -17.19
N GLU A 446 -8.74 21.01 -18.07
CA GLU A 446 -10.17 21.35 -18.21
C GLU A 446 -11.01 20.12 -18.61
N ALA A 447 -10.49 19.28 -19.51
CA ALA A 447 -11.16 18.06 -19.92
C ALA A 447 -11.25 17.04 -18.77
N LEU A 448 -10.15 16.82 -18.05
CA LEU A 448 -10.12 15.95 -16.87
C LEU A 448 -11.03 16.48 -15.77
N LYS A 449 -10.99 17.78 -15.47
CA LYS A 449 -11.79 18.44 -14.44
C LYS A 449 -13.28 18.35 -14.75
N ALA A 450 -13.68 18.52 -16.01
CA ALA A 450 -15.08 18.38 -16.44
C ALA A 450 -15.60 16.96 -16.19
N VAL A 451 -14.84 15.93 -16.58
CA VAL A 451 -15.22 14.53 -16.31
C VAL A 451 -15.25 14.26 -14.80
N GLN A 452 -14.23 14.71 -14.08
CA GLN A 452 -14.10 14.49 -12.64
C GLN A 452 -15.27 15.11 -11.86
N LYS A 453 -15.78 16.28 -12.26
CA LYS A 453 -16.97 16.89 -11.64
C LYS A 453 -18.23 16.02 -11.73
N GLU A 454 -18.33 15.17 -12.75
CA GLU A 454 -19.49 14.30 -12.97
C GLU A 454 -19.32 12.93 -12.30
N VAL A 455 -18.10 12.38 -12.31
CA VAL A 455 -17.83 11.01 -11.86
C VAL A 455 -17.23 10.91 -10.47
N TYR A 456 -16.73 12.00 -9.89
CA TYR A 456 -16.24 11.97 -8.52
C TYR A 456 -17.39 11.75 -7.53
N GLU A 457 -17.19 10.82 -6.61
CA GLU A 457 -18.03 10.57 -5.46
C GLU A 457 -17.13 10.47 -4.24
N ASP A 458 -17.49 11.17 -3.16
CA ASP A 458 -16.70 11.16 -1.92
C ASP A 458 -17.02 9.90 -1.10
N ALA A 459 -16.44 8.77 -1.52
CA ALA A 459 -16.53 7.49 -0.82
C ALA A 459 -15.56 7.38 0.37
N TYR A 460 -14.79 8.43 0.68
CA TYR A 460 -13.83 8.36 1.78
C TYR A 460 -14.56 8.49 3.13
N TYR A 461 -14.61 7.42 3.91
CA TYR A 461 -15.40 7.39 5.14
C TYR A 461 -15.00 8.49 6.14
N ALA A 462 -16.00 9.09 6.78
CA ALA A 462 -15.84 10.27 7.64
C ALA A 462 -14.85 10.05 8.79
N GLU A 463 -14.95 8.90 9.47
CA GLU A 463 -14.05 8.57 10.59
C GLU A 463 -12.63 8.29 10.11
N ASP A 464 -12.47 7.60 8.96
CA ASP A 464 -11.15 7.40 8.37
C ASP A 464 -10.50 8.75 8.00
N ALA A 465 -11.27 9.71 7.49
CA ALA A 465 -10.75 11.05 7.21
C ALA A 465 -10.33 11.81 8.47
N VAL A 466 -11.03 11.65 9.60
CA VAL A 466 -10.65 12.25 10.90
C VAL A 466 -9.34 11.66 11.41
N TYR A 467 -9.19 10.34 11.39
CA TYR A 467 -7.94 9.69 11.77
C TYR A 467 -6.78 10.06 10.84
N MET A 468 -7.02 10.10 9.53
CA MET A 468 -6.02 10.52 8.55
C MET A 468 -5.59 11.98 8.76
N GLU A 469 -6.53 12.88 9.07
CA GLU A 469 -6.22 14.26 9.39
C GLU A 469 -5.37 14.34 10.66
N ARG A 470 -5.72 13.63 11.74
CA ARG A 470 -4.92 13.59 12.97
C ARG A 470 -3.50 13.11 12.68
N ASN A 471 -3.38 11.96 12.03
CA ASN A 471 -2.11 11.28 11.81
C ASN A 471 -1.17 12.04 10.86
N SER A 472 -1.68 12.97 10.06
CA SER A 472 -0.86 13.77 9.13
C SER A 472 -0.42 15.13 9.69
N ARG A 473 -0.73 15.47 10.95
CA ARG A 473 -0.35 16.76 11.55
C ARG A 473 1.16 16.92 11.75
N ASP A 474 1.87 15.85 12.09
CA ASP A 474 3.32 15.79 12.28
C ASP A 474 4.08 15.32 11.03
N TYR A 475 3.41 15.28 9.87
CA TYR A 475 3.94 14.71 8.63
C TYR A 475 5.31 15.28 8.22
N ARG A 476 5.49 16.60 8.30
CA ARG A 476 6.75 17.27 7.92
C ARG A 476 7.88 16.94 8.90
N SER A 477 7.63 17.03 10.21
CA SER A 477 8.63 16.66 11.22
C SER A 477 9.02 15.19 11.14
N ARG A 478 8.04 14.31 10.87
CA ARG A 478 8.25 12.88 10.64
C ARG A 478 9.18 12.64 9.46
N ILE A 479 8.89 13.26 8.31
CA ILE A 479 9.73 13.10 7.10
C ILE A 479 11.14 13.59 7.34
N LYS A 480 11.34 14.72 8.04
CA LYS A 480 12.69 15.18 8.38
C LYS A 480 13.46 14.11 9.15
N ARG A 481 12.87 13.55 10.21
CA ARG A 481 13.50 12.50 11.04
C ARG A 481 13.77 11.24 10.24
N VAL A 482 12.82 10.82 9.41
CA VAL A 482 12.94 9.65 8.53
C VAL A 482 14.04 9.84 7.48
N ASN A 483 14.14 11.01 6.86
CA ASN A 483 15.22 11.33 5.93
C ASN A 483 16.59 11.25 6.62
N ASP A 484 16.72 11.86 7.81
CA ASP A 484 17.96 11.83 8.59
C ASP A 484 18.37 10.38 8.94
N ASN A 485 17.42 9.60 9.45
CA ASN A 485 17.66 8.21 9.85
C ASN A 485 17.99 7.30 8.66
N ALA A 486 17.23 7.41 7.55
CA ALA A 486 17.46 6.58 6.37
C ALA A 486 18.80 6.91 5.69
N TYR A 487 19.18 8.18 5.68
CA TYR A 487 20.49 8.59 5.19
C TYR A 487 21.61 7.90 5.99
N ASP A 488 21.57 7.98 7.32
CA ASP A 488 22.62 7.41 8.18
C ASP A 488 22.69 5.88 8.09
N VAL A 489 21.53 5.21 8.04
CA VAL A 489 21.45 3.74 7.86
C VAL A 489 22.00 3.33 6.50
N THR A 490 21.60 3.99 5.42
CA THR A 490 22.02 3.61 4.07
C THR A 490 23.49 3.95 3.81
N GLU A 491 24.03 4.99 4.43
CA GLU A 491 25.47 5.29 4.42
C GLU A 491 26.27 4.17 5.10
N TYR A 492 25.86 3.73 6.29
CA TYR A 492 26.48 2.60 6.97
C TYR A 492 26.43 1.33 6.12
N LEU A 493 25.25 0.94 5.62
CA LEU A 493 25.09 -0.27 4.83
C LEU A 493 25.87 -0.21 3.50
N TYR A 494 25.94 0.96 2.87
CA TYR A 494 26.73 1.17 1.65
C TYR A 494 28.22 0.90 1.92
N SER A 495 28.79 1.42 3.01
CA SER A 495 30.20 1.16 3.39
C SER A 495 30.50 -0.33 3.64
N ARG A 496 29.48 -1.10 4.02
CA ARG A 496 29.54 -2.56 4.22
C ARG A 496 29.20 -3.37 2.97
N SER A 497 28.92 -2.71 1.84
CA SER A 497 28.50 -3.37 0.60
C SER A 497 29.64 -3.57 -0.39
N LEU A 498 29.47 -4.54 -1.30
CA LEU A 498 30.34 -4.78 -2.45
C LEU A 498 30.31 -3.62 -3.46
N ALA A 499 29.30 -2.75 -3.39
CA ALA A 499 29.21 -1.55 -4.22
C ALA A 499 30.16 -0.42 -3.76
N ASP A 500 30.61 -0.45 -2.49
CA ASP A 500 31.65 0.46 -2.01
C ASP A 500 33.04 -0.05 -2.41
N THR A 501 33.64 0.62 -3.39
CA THR A 501 34.97 0.34 -3.92
C THR A 501 36.10 0.89 -3.05
N ASN A 502 35.79 1.65 -1.99
CA ASN A 502 36.80 2.26 -1.10
C ASN A 502 37.19 1.36 0.08
N SER A 503 36.45 0.28 0.35
CA SER A 503 36.73 -0.65 1.46
C SER A 503 36.89 -2.09 0.96
N PRO A 504 37.76 -2.93 1.59
CA PRO A 504 38.01 -4.30 1.14
C PRO A 504 36.73 -5.13 0.98
N ALA A 505 36.68 -5.94 -0.09
CA ALA A 505 35.54 -6.81 -0.38
C ALA A 505 35.47 -8.05 0.54
N GLU A 506 36.59 -8.40 1.19
CA GLU A 506 36.68 -9.60 2.03
C GLU A 506 35.68 -9.54 3.19
N GLY A 507 34.88 -10.61 3.32
CA GLY A 507 33.86 -10.73 4.36
C GLY A 507 32.56 -9.95 4.10
N LYS A 508 32.49 -9.09 3.07
CA LYS A 508 31.26 -8.36 2.72
C LYS A 508 30.26 -9.30 2.02
N VAL A 509 29.04 -9.37 2.56
CA VAL A 509 27.92 -10.17 1.99
C VAL A 509 26.80 -9.32 1.42
N ILE A 510 26.79 -8.01 1.67
CA ILE A 510 25.83 -7.08 1.07
C ILE A 510 26.28 -6.83 -0.38
N LYS A 511 25.42 -7.18 -1.33
CA LYS A 511 25.68 -7.00 -2.77
C LYS A 511 25.44 -5.55 -3.19
N ARG A 512 24.26 -5.01 -2.90
CA ARG A 512 23.85 -3.67 -3.35
C ARG A 512 22.84 -3.04 -2.41
N ILE A 513 22.89 -1.72 -2.29
CA ILE A 513 21.88 -0.88 -1.65
C ILE A 513 21.16 -0.07 -2.73
N TYR A 514 19.85 -0.25 -2.84
CA TYR A 514 18.97 0.56 -3.68
C TYR A 514 18.43 1.71 -2.84
N TYR A 515 18.82 2.93 -3.17
CA TYR A 515 18.37 4.18 -2.55
C TYR A 515 18.47 5.30 -3.59
N PRO A 516 17.57 6.30 -3.64
CA PRO A 516 17.55 7.27 -4.75
C PRO A 516 18.90 7.98 -4.98
N ARG A 517 19.64 8.22 -3.90
CA ARG A 517 20.99 8.79 -3.92
C ARG A 517 22.01 7.95 -4.73
N TYR A 518 21.83 6.64 -4.81
CA TYR A 518 22.77 5.72 -5.46
C TYR A 518 22.27 5.19 -6.81
N GLU A 519 20.95 5.20 -7.06
CA GLU A 519 20.37 4.59 -8.25
C GLU A 519 20.27 5.54 -9.43
N THR A 520 19.61 6.69 -9.26
CA THR A 520 19.36 7.66 -10.34
C THR A 520 19.51 9.10 -9.80
N PRO A 521 20.70 9.46 -9.29
CA PRO A 521 20.90 10.70 -8.53
C PRO A 521 20.52 11.96 -9.33
N ASP A 522 20.88 12.02 -10.62
CA ASP A 522 20.60 13.19 -11.47
C ASP A 522 19.10 13.33 -11.76
N LEU A 523 18.40 12.22 -11.98
CA LEU A 523 16.95 12.23 -12.24
C LEU A 523 16.18 12.58 -10.97
N TYR A 524 16.61 12.07 -9.81
CA TYR A 524 16.04 12.45 -8.51
C TYR A 524 16.25 13.94 -8.23
N ALA A 525 17.49 14.44 -8.38
CA ALA A 525 17.84 15.83 -8.15
C ALA A 525 17.03 16.79 -9.05
N ALA A 526 16.69 16.37 -10.27
CA ALA A 526 15.86 17.16 -11.19
C ALA A 526 14.42 17.40 -10.71
N CYS A 527 13.93 16.60 -9.75
CA CYS A 527 12.60 16.72 -9.15
C CYS A 527 12.66 16.96 -7.64
N GLN A 528 13.85 17.18 -7.07
CA GLN A 528 14.02 17.34 -5.63
C GLN A 528 13.62 18.76 -5.16
N ASN A 529 12.82 18.83 -4.10
CA ASN A 529 12.50 20.09 -3.45
C ASN A 529 13.76 20.71 -2.82
N THR A 530 13.94 22.02 -3.04
CA THR A 530 15.13 22.76 -2.59
C THR A 530 14.71 23.89 -1.64
N PRO A 531 15.36 24.04 -0.46
CA PRO A 531 16.36 23.13 0.10
C PRO A 531 15.75 21.77 0.53
N PRO A 532 16.52 20.66 0.49
CA PRO A 532 16.02 19.37 0.93
C PRO A 532 15.71 19.36 2.42
N LEU A 533 14.66 18.64 2.81
CA LEU A 533 14.29 18.49 4.21
C LEU A 533 15.11 17.38 4.87
N GLY A 534 15.82 17.71 5.96
CA GLY A 534 16.73 16.75 6.62
C GLY A 534 17.95 16.44 5.76
N LYS A 535 18.62 15.32 6.03
CA LYS A 535 19.81 14.86 5.30
C LYS A 535 19.42 14.38 3.91
N GLY A 536 19.60 15.26 2.92
CA GLY A 536 19.51 14.93 1.51
C GLY A 536 18.10 14.67 0.98
N GLY A 537 17.06 14.61 1.82
CA GLY A 537 15.66 14.59 1.37
C GLY A 537 15.31 13.43 0.43
N PHE A 538 15.82 12.22 0.65
CA PHE A 538 15.67 11.06 -0.26
C PHE A 538 14.55 10.08 0.13
N GLY A 539 13.86 10.32 1.26
CA GLY A 539 12.82 9.43 1.78
C GLY A 539 13.35 8.31 2.67
N GLY A 540 12.42 7.55 3.24
CA GLY A 540 12.69 6.49 4.23
C GLY A 540 12.82 5.07 3.67
N LEU A 541 12.49 4.85 2.41
CA LEU A 541 12.49 3.52 1.81
C LEU A 541 13.85 3.23 1.16
N PHE A 542 14.40 2.04 1.40
CA PHE A 542 15.53 1.49 0.66
C PHE A 542 15.39 -0.03 0.53
N SER A 543 16.15 -0.62 -0.40
CA SER A 543 16.24 -2.07 -0.54
C SER A 543 17.70 -2.53 -0.47
N VAL A 544 17.92 -3.74 0.02
CA VAL A 544 19.24 -4.37 0.10
C VAL A 544 19.19 -5.78 -0.48
N THR A 545 20.21 -6.13 -1.27
CA THR A 545 20.44 -7.49 -1.76
C THR A 545 21.76 -8.03 -1.22
N PHE A 546 21.87 -9.35 -1.16
CA PHE A 546 23.00 -10.07 -0.59
C PHE A 546 23.62 -11.02 -1.62
N THR A 547 24.83 -11.47 -1.35
CA THR A 547 25.53 -12.47 -2.18
C THR A 547 24.88 -13.85 -2.13
N SER A 548 24.07 -14.14 -1.10
CA SER A 548 23.31 -15.38 -0.99
C SER A 548 21.98 -15.23 -0.27
N LEU A 549 21.10 -16.21 -0.48
CA LEU A 549 19.82 -16.28 0.23
C LEU A 549 20.00 -16.55 1.72
N ALA A 550 21.05 -17.28 2.11
CA ALA A 550 21.36 -17.53 3.53
C ALA A 550 21.70 -16.23 4.25
N ALA A 551 22.53 -15.37 3.65
CA ALA A 551 22.83 -14.04 4.18
C ALA A 551 21.58 -13.15 4.27
N SER A 552 20.72 -13.18 3.24
CA SER A 552 19.45 -12.43 3.21
C SER A 552 18.51 -12.83 4.36
N LYS A 553 18.34 -14.13 4.57
CA LYS A 553 17.54 -14.71 5.67
C LYS A 553 18.10 -14.31 7.04
N ALA A 554 19.40 -14.50 7.24
CA ALA A 554 20.06 -14.16 8.50
C ALA A 554 19.95 -12.66 8.83
N PHE A 555 20.13 -11.78 7.84
CA PHE A 555 19.95 -10.34 8.01
C PHE A 555 18.52 -10.01 8.45
N TYR A 556 17.53 -10.51 7.71
CA TYR A 556 16.11 -10.25 7.95
C TYR A 556 15.66 -10.79 9.30
N ASP A 557 15.95 -12.05 9.62
CA ASP A 557 15.52 -12.71 10.86
C ASP A 557 16.14 -12.03 12.10
N THR A 558 17.35 -11.50 11.98
CA THR A 558 18.06 -10.80 13.07
C THR A 558 17.59 -9.35 13.28
N LEU A 559 17.04 -8.70 12.24
CA LEU A 559 16.71 -7.27 12.31
C LEU A 559 15.63 -7.01 13.36
N LYS A 560 15.92 -6.11 14.32
CA LYS A 560 15.07 -5.90 15.52
C LYS A 560 13.92 -4.92 15.31
N CYS A 561 13.52 -4.65 14.07
CA CYS A 561 12.39 -3.78 13.74
C CYS A 561 11.07 -4.58 13.60
N ALA A 562 9.97 -3.87 13.35
CA ALA A 562 8.72 -4.52 12.94
C ALA A 562 8.90 -5.15 11.55
N LYS A 563 8.15 -6.23 11.28
CA LYS A 563 8.34 -7.03 10.06
C LYS A 563 6.99 -7.46 9.50
N GLY A 564 6.70 -7.12 8.26
CA GLY A 564 5.38 -7.36 7.66
C GLY A 564 5.12 -6.56 6.38
N PRO A 565 3.94 -6.73 5.75
CA PRO A 565 3.55 -5.96 4.58
C PRO A 565 3.41 -4.45 4.89
N SER A 566 3.39 -3.63 3.84
CA SER A 566 3.37 -2.14 3.91
C SER A 566 4.75 -1.48 4.07
N LEU A 567 4.74 -0.16 4.20
CA LEU A 567 5.88 0.76 4.30
C LEU A 567 5.40 2.14 4.76
N GLY A 568 6.33 3.06 5.03
CA GLY A 568 6.05 4.45 5.35
C GLY A 568 5.38 4.61 6.72
N THR A 569 5.88 3.91 7.72
CA THR A 569 5.37 3.96 9.09
C THR A 569 6.20 4.90 9.96
N SER A 570 5.65 5.35 11.09
CA SER A 570 6.37 6.12 12.11
C SER A 570 7.47 5.29 12.80
N PHE A 571 7.44 3.96 12.63
CA PHE A 571 8.43 2.98 13.08
C PHE A 571 9.06 2.28 11.87
N THR A 572 10.21 1.66 12.05
CA THR A 572 10.93 0.93 11.01
C THR A 572 10.23 -0.40 10.72
N LEU A 573 9.99 -0.66 9.43
CA LEU A 573 9.30 -1.85 8.94
C LEU A 573 10.12 -2.51 7.83
N ALA A 574 10.35 -3.82 7.94
CA ALA A 574 11.06 -4.61 6.93
C ALA A 574 10.20 -5.73 6.36
N SER A 575 10.50 -6.14 5.12
CA SER A 575 9.88 -7.30 4.46
C SER A 575 10.84 -7.93 3.45
N PRO A 576 10.83 -9.27 3.28
CA PRO A 576 11.46 -9.92 2.13
C PRO A 576 10.59 -9.68 0.89
N TYR A 577 10.74 -8.51 0.27
CA TYR A 577 9.75 -7.95 -0.66
C TYR A 577 9.40 -8.90 -1.79
N THR A 578 10.41 -9.52 -2.43
CA THR A 578 10.18 -10.39 -3.58
C THR A 578 9.40 -11.64 -3.18
N ILE A 579 9.67 -12.20 -2.00
CA ILE A 579 8.88 -13.31 -1.46
C ILE A 579 7.45 -12.86 -1.20
N LEU A 580 7.24 -11.73 -0.53
CA LEU A 580 5.92 -11.26 -0.13
C LEU A 580 5.06 -10.75 -1.30
N ALA A 581 5.66 -10.14 -2.33
CA ALA A 581 4.95 -9.49 -3.42
C ALA A 581 4.88 -10.33 -4.71
N HIS A 582 5.83 -11.24 -4.91
CA HIS A 582 6.06 -11.95 -6.17
C HIS A 582 6.32 -13.46 -5.97
N TYR A 583 5.84 -14.06 -4.88
CA TYR A 583 6.09 -15.48 -4.57
C TYR A 583 5.81 -16.43 -5.74
N GLY A 584 4.71 -16.20 -6.46
CA GLY A 584 4.30 -17.01 -7.60
C GLY A 584 4.98 -16.67 -8.94
N GLU A 585 5.82 -15.64 -8.98
CA GLU A 585 6.41 -15.07 -10.20
C GLU A 585 7.87 -14.63 -10.02
N LEU A 586 8.63 -15.34 -9.17
CA LEU A 586 10.01 -15.01 -8.82
C LEU A 586 10.93 -14.91 -10.04
N ASP A 587 10.82 -15.83 -11.00
CA ASP A 587 11.66 -15.84 -12.21
C ASP A 587 11.40 -14.59 -13.06
N TRP A 588 10.12 -14.22 -13.23
CA TRP A 588 9.71 -13.02 -13.95
C TRP A 588 10.17 -11.74 -13.25
N ALA A 589 10.04 -11.67 -11.92
CA ALA A 589 10.52 -10.52 -11.14
C ALA A 589 12.05 -10.36 -11.26
N ALA A 590 12.80 -11.46 -11.29
CA ALA A 590 14.25 -11.46 -11.45
C ALA A 590 14.71 -10.88 -12.80
N GLU A 591 13.92 -11.02 -13.88
CA GLU A 591 14.21 -10.41 -15.19
C GLU A 591 14.30 -8.87 -15.13
N PHE A 592 13.63 -8.24 -14.16
CA PHE A 592 13.64 -6.79 -13.93
C PHE A 592 14.56 -6.37 -12.78
N GLY A 593 15.40 -7.27 -12.27
CA GLY A 593 16.33 -6.99 -11.17
C GLY A 593 15.72 -7.08 -9.77
N VAL A 594 14.49 -7.59 -9.64
CA VAL A 594 13.83 -7.82 -8.34
C VAL A 594 14.18 -9.24 -7.86
N GLU A 595 15.38 -9.36 -7.28
CA GLU A 595 15.95 -10.65 -6.85
C GLU A 595 15.20 -11.27 -5.66
N SER A 596 15.16 -12.61 -5.58
CA SER A 596 14.45 -13.34 -4.51
C SER A 596 14.96 -13.04 -3.09
N GLY A 597 16.23 -12.70 -2.96
CA GLY A 597 16.89 -12.30 -1.70
C GLY A 597 16.70 -10.83 -1.30
N LEU A 598 15.91 -10.05 -2.04
CA LEU A 598 15.73 -8.62 -1.77
C LEU A 598 14.96 -8.39 -0.46
N VAL A 599 15.60 -7.67 0.47
CA VAL A 599 14.96 -7.17 1.69
C VAL A 599 14.68 -5.68 1.50
N ARG A 600 13.41 -5.28 1.64
CA ARG A 600 12.98 -3.89 1.59
C ARG A 600 12.76 -3.37 3.01
N ILE A 601 13.29 -2.19 3.30
CA ILE A 601 13.20 -1.55 4.61
C ILE A 601 12.63 -0.14 4.44
N SER A 602 11.64 0.19 5.26
CA SER A 602 11.13 1.54 5.46
C SER A 602 11.57 2.01 6.84
N VAL A 603 12.51 2.96 6.90
CA VAL A 603 13.03 3.51 8.16
C VAL A 603 12.02 4.46 8.79
N GLY A 604 11.86 4.33 10.12
CA GLY A 604 10.97 5.15 10.95
C GLY A 604 11.69 6.22 11.75
N GLN A 605 11.06 6.63 12.85
CA GLN A 605 11.49 7.74 13.70
C GLN A 605 12.31 7.30 14.92
N GLU A 606 12.74 6.04 15.00
CA GLU A 606 13.53 5.53 16.12
C GLU A 606 14.79 6.36 16.40
N ASP A 607 15.38 6.15 17.59
CA ASP A 607 16.67 6.75 17.92
C ASP A 607 17.76 6.23 16.98
N SER A 608 18.63 7.12 16.53
CA SER A 608 19.66 6.80 15.53
C SER A 608 20.68 5.79 16.07
N ALA A 609 20.96 5.80 17.39
CA ALA A 609 21.83 4.79 18.00
C ALA A 609 21.15 3.41 18.05
N THR A 610 19.83 3.38 18.33
CA THR A 610 19.04 2.15 18.27
C THR A 610 19.01 1.56 16.87
N LEU A 611 18.75 2.38 15.84
CA LEU A 611 18.79 1.92 14.45
C LEU A 611 20.17 1.37 14.09
N LYS A 612 21.23 2.10 14.43
CA LYS A 612 22.61 1.66 14.19
C LYS A 612 22.87 0.28 14.81
N GLU A 613 22.53 0.08 16.08
CA GLU A 613 22.69 -1.22 16.75
C GLU A 613 21.95 -2.34 16.00
N TRP A 614 20.69 -2.09 15.59
CA TRP A 614 19.89 -3.09 14.88
C TRP A 614 20.53 -3.51 13.56
N PHE A 615 21.01 -2.54 12.77
CA PHE A 615 21.65 -2.83 11.49
C PHE A 615 23.03 -3.47 11.67
N GLU A 616 23.84 -3.06 12.65
CA GLU A 616 25.13 -3.69 12.96
C GLU A 616 24.96 -5.17 13.31
N LEU A 617 23.97 -5.50 14.16
CA LEU A 617 23.65 -6.89 14.52
C LEU A 617 23.22 -7.72 13.30
N SER A 618 22.34 -7.16 12.46
CA SER A 618 21.87 -7.85 11.26
C SER A 618 22.96 -8.06 10.21
N VAL A 619 23.85 -7.09 10.03
CA VAL A 619 25.02 -7.23 9.14
C VAL A 619 25.94 -8.33 9.66
N ALA A 620 26.26 -8.33 10.95
CA ALA A 620 27.12 -9.36 11.54
C ALA A 620 26.53 -10.78 11.37
N ALA A 621 25.22 -10.94 11.55
CA ALA A 621 24.52 -12.21 11.31
C ALA A 621 24.57 -12.65 9.84
N ALA A 622 24.39 -11.72 8.91
CA ALA A 622 24.50 -11.99 7.48
C ALA A 622 25.92 -12.44 7.08
N GLU A 623 26.95 -11.75 7.59
CA GLU A 623 28.35 -12.08 7.32
C GLU A 623 28.72 -13.45 7.91
N ALA A 624 28.21 -13.80 9.09
CA ALA A 624 28.38 -15.13 9.68
C ALA A 624 27.76 -16.22 8.79
N ALA A 625 26.52 -16.03 8.34
CA ALA A 625 25.85 -16.97 7.44
C ALA A 625 26.61 -17.14 6.11
N GLY A 626 27.17 -16.06 5.56
CA GLY A 626 27.99 -16.13 4.36
C GLY A 626 29.31 -16.91 4.55
N ARG A 627 29.96 -16.77 5.72
CA ARG A 627 31.15 -17.55 6.07
C ARG A 627 30.83 -19.05 6.20
N ASP A 628 29.72 -19.38 6.85
CA ASP A 628 29.29 -20.78 7.03
C ASP A 628 28.98 -21.45 5.68
N GLU A 629 28.36 -20.71 4.75
CA GLU A 629 28.09 -21.20 3.40
C GLU A 629 29.38 -21.40 2.59
N ALA A 630 30.33 -20.48 2.67
CA ALA A 630 31.64 -20.61 2.04
C ALA A 630 32.45 -21.79 2.62
N ALA A 631 32.42 -22.00 3.93
CA ALA A 631 33.08 -23.13 4.59
C ALA A 631 32.49 -24.48 4.14
N LYS A 632 31.15 -24.57 4.02
CA LYS A 632 30.47 -25.76 3.47
C LYS A 632 30.83 -26.02 2.02
N ALA A 633 30.90 -24.97 1.18
CA ALA A 633 31.30 -25.11 -0.22
C ALA A 633 32.75 -25.59 -0.38
N ASN A 634 33.63 -25.24 0.56
CA ASN A 634 35.05 -25.63 0.57
C ASN A 634 35.32 -26.97 1.28
N GLY A 635 34.29 -27.69 1.73
CA GLY A 635 34.43 -29.00 2.38
C GLY A 635 35.07 -28.96 3.77
N GLN A 636 35.01 -27.81 4.46
CA GLN A 636 35.61 -27.59 5.79
C GLN A 636 34.60 -27.70 6.95
N ALA A 637 33.46 -28.37 6.73
CA ALA A 637 32.36 -28.46 7.69
C ALA A 637 32.51 -29.62 8.69
#